data_AF-A0AAI8C7V1-F1
#
_entry.id   AF-A0AAI8C7V1-F1
#
_cell.length_a   1.000
_cell.length_b   1.000
_cell.length_c   1.000
_cell.angle_alpha   90.00
_cell.angle_beta   90.00
_cell.angle_gamma   90.00
#
_symmetry.space_group_name_H-M   'P 1'
#
loop_
_entity.id
_entity.type
_entity.pdbx_description
1 polymer ?
#
loop_
_entity_poly.entity_id
_entity_poly.type
_entity_poly.pdbx_seq_one_letter_code
_entity_poly.pdbx_strand_id
1 'polypeptide(L)'
;MAEPVGVFAQIHLTEVNYKAFFKTKAITVISEEMHQCILYNCQDNYCYQYNKKKEELLCLAFYNHGNRETIRGDFYLSIQTIAPFAKEGRTGVIALTLDAYNWQEIECYEVLVDNQWEVQAISAVELEALRVLVFSCLEHFDQPFAQKVFDSKMVDSNVVKKIATLQEKNRLANLTVFAKEATPLNPIHLFGAFYYNGKVVFSCKEGGIVYPQIDLATFKPMVYGACDQEHVIFNGKCIKTNPKKFKRVAKYETVYYLSEEGVLDEKGEWIEGSDATTFKLTEDYLAEDSIHLYYWGHVVSKSSFSTYRVESYPYHTDFLITDTAVCYTQYKLEVDAQSFRFLKRLEGLAYSYTGFVGEDKEGLFVYLIEDNKGQVIRSTGLSIDQLLQLFQDKYGNKYWRMEEDERICLEKPSAAYYKEFAKKCKTPWVFYQIKELRDYAKLIVQKYEDKKDKEELIPFWKIYSLVEPYLWIEADSYKYVILMYCIEGKQEHALDTLRKAIMYGAFDMEEFFDHPLLSTIQEHEYFLELKEYATQNKPIGYKIPMQLEILEKLLALPQSMYTDGTILWKYHLYDNVDIEEAMREHPQLTDYYTRYITLNTELFNRFFKRYNLIDMDYTPYEEYHCMPIEASIIMLKYYMRMADIPSGSVAYFIPQLIQRMDKIKERIHRLAGEEHTHYQTVYNNNEVVQILEQYF
;
A
#
# COMPACT_ATOMS: atom_id res chain seq x y z
N MET A 1 19.38 -19.45 42.81
CA MET A 1 18.74 -19.28 41.49
C MET A 1 19.79 -18.68 40.60
N ALA A 2 19.94 -19.13 39.34
CA ALA A 2 20.98 -18.58 38.46
C ALA A 2 20.63 -17.13 38.11
N GLU A 3 21.51 -16.20 38.48
CA GLU A 3 21.39 -14.78 38.18
C GLU A 3 21.80 -14.51 36.72
N PRO A 4 21.34 -13.41 36.10
CA PRO A 4 21.76 -13.04 34.77
C PRO A 4 23.24 -12.66 34.75
N VAL A 5 23.98 -13.19 33.78
CA VAL A 5 25.43 -13.00 33.66
C VAL A 5 25.78 -12.43 32.29
N GLY A 6 26.89 -11.71 32.19
CA GLY A 6 27.20 -10.90 31.03
C GLY A 6 28.66 -10.96 30.59
N VAL A 7 28.87 -10.93 29.27
CA VAL A 7 30.18 -10.77 28.62
C VAL A 7 30.10 -9.56 27.72
N PHE A 8 30.90 -8.53 28.00
CA PHE A 8 31.03 -7.36 27.12
C PHE A 8 32.46 -7.21 26.62
N ALA A 9 32.64 -6.90 25.34
CA ALA A 9 33.93 -6.59 24.77
C ALA A 9 33.87 -5.32 23.92
N GLN A 10 34.89 -4.48 24.07
CA GLN A 10 35.16 -3.32 23.23
C GLN A 10 36.58 -3.47 22.66
N ILE A 11 36.72 -3.59 21.35
CA ILE A 11 38.00 -3.87 20.69
C ILE A 11 38.22 -2.94 19.50
N HIS A 12 39.35 -2.25 19.47
CA HIS A 12 39.77 -1.41 18.36
C HIS A 12 40.39 -2.28 17.25
N LEU A 13 39.78 -2.25 16.07
CA LEU A 13 40.12 -3.10 14.95
C LEU A 13 39.89 -2.37 13.62
N THR A 14 40.89 -2.36 12.74
CA THR A 14 40.77 -1.78 11.38
C THR A 14 39.78 -2.56 10.53
N GLU A 15 39.23 -1.94 9.49
CA GLU A 15 38.27 -2.64 8.61
C GLU A 15 38.90 -3.86 7.93
N VAL A 16 40.20 -3.78 7.62
CA VAL A 16 40.97 -4.89 7.04
C VAL A 16 41.07 -6.06 8.02
N ASN A 17 41.41 -5.79 9.28
CA ASN A 17 41.60 -6.82 10.29
C ASN A 17 40.25 -7.41 10.75
N TYR A 18 39.19 -6.59 10.83
CA TYR A 18 37.83 -7.07 11.05
C TYR A 18 37.39 -8.05 9.95
N LYS A 19 37.61 -7.69 8.67
CA LYS A 19 37.31 -8.60 7.54
C LYS A 19 38.13 -9.89 7.59
N ALA A 20 39.35 -9.86 8.12
CA ALA A 20 40.17 -11.05 8.30
C ALA A 20 39.64 -11.94 9.44
N PHE A 21 39.35 -11.34 10.61
CA PHE A 21 38.72 -12.02 11.74
C PHE A 21 37.38 -12.64 11.35
N PHE A 22 36.60 -11.95 10.51
CA PHE A 22 35.28 -12.42 10.07
C PHE A 22 35.32 -13.77 9.34
N LYS A 23 36.46 -14.10 8.71
CA LYS A 23 36.68 -15.35 7.96
C LYS A 23 37.09 -16.52 8.85
N THR A 24 37.29 -16.31 10.15
CA THR A 24 37.70 -17.36 11.09
C THR A 24 36.52 -18.23 11.52
N LYS A 25 36.82 -19.34 12.21
CA LYS A 25 35.81 -20.22 12.82
C LYS A 25 35.06 -19.54 13.97
N ALA A 26 35.66 -18.56 14.65
CA ALA A 26 35.06 -17.86 15.79
C ALA A 26 33.72 -17.22 15.44
N ILE A 27 33.61 -16.58 14.26
CA ILE A 27 32.34 -16.02 13.81
C ILE A 27 31.29 -17.10 13.55
N THR A 28 31.71 -18.27 13.06
CA THR A 28 30.77 -19.37 12.86
C THR A 28 30.20 -19.84 14.20
N VAL A 29 31.04 -19.99 15.22
CA VAL A 29 30.63 -20.36 16.59
C VAL A 29 29.69 -19.32 17.18
N ILE A 30 30.03 -18.02 17.11
CA ILE A 30 29.14 -16.92 17.57
C ILE A 30 27.78 -16.97 16.86
N SER A 31 27.78 -17.20 15.54
CA SER A 31 26.54 -17.28 14.76
C SER A 31 25.70 -18.52 15.13
N GLU A 32 26.34 -19.63 15.46
CA GLU A 32 25.68 -20.87 15.89
C GLU A 32 25.03 -20.70 17.27
N GLU A 33 25.69 -20.05 18.22
CA GLU A 33 25.15 -19.75 19.55
C GLU A 33 23.93 -18.82 19.46
N MET A 34 24.05 -17.72 18.71
CA MET A 34 22.91 -16.82 18.43
C MET A 34 21.76 -17.56 17.73
N HIS A 35 22.06 -18.45 16.78
CA HIS A 35 21.04 -19.26 16.10
C HIS A 35 20.34 -20.24 17.05
N GLN A 36 21.06 -20.87 17.98
CA GLN A 36 20.43 -21.74 19.00
C GLN A 36 19.48 -20.96 19.89
N CYS A 37 19.84 -19.74 20.28
CA CYS A 37 18.97 -18.85 21.03
C CYS A 37 17.63 -18.60 20.28
N ILE A 38 17.69 -18.41 18.97
CA ILE A 38 16.51 -18.23 18.11
C ILE A 38 15.70 -19.53 18.03
N LEU A 39 16.37 -20.66 17.74
CA LEU A 39 15.73 -21.96 17.54
C LEU A 39 14.96 -22.44 18.76
N TYR A 40 15.52 -22.23 19.96
CA TYR A 40 14.93 -22.67 21.22
C TYR A 40 14.17 -21.55 21.95
N ASN A 41 14.04 -20.37 21.33
CA ASN A 41 13.38 -19.20 21.90
C ASN A 41 13.91 -18.85 23.31
N CYS A 42 15.24 -18.90 23.47
CA CYS A 42 15.90 -18.54 24.73
C CYS A 42 15.72 -17.04 25.02
N GLN A 43 15.80 -16.66 26.31
CA GLN A 43 15.69 -15.27 26.76
C GLN A 43 17.04 -14.52 26.74
N ASP A 44 18.08 -15.13 26.15
CA ASP A 44 19.39 -14.52 26.03
C ASP A 44 19.39 -13.46 24.93
N ASN A 45 20.23 -12.45 25.08
CA ASN A 45 20.32 -11.33 24.15
C ASN A 45 21.78 -11.07 23.76
N TYR A 46 21.98 -10.66 22.51
CA TYR A 46 23.32 -10.43 21.97
C TYR A 46 23.40 -9.11 21.21
N CYS A 47 24.52 -8.42 21.34
CA CYS A 47 24.93 -7.30 20.48
C CYS A 47 26.26 -7.64 19.82
N TYR A 48 26.40 -7.38 18.52
CA TYR A 48 27.65 -7.57 17.80
C TYR A 48 27.76 -6.50 16.70
N GLN A 49 28.46 -5.40 16.98
CA GLN A 49 28.46 -4.21 16.12
C GLN A 49 29.88 -3.78 15.76
N TYR A 50 30.14 -3.63 14.45
CA TYR A 50 31.39 -3.04 13.96
C TYR A 50 31.18 -1.62 13.43
N ASN A 51 31.80 -0.63 14.08
CA ASN A 51 31.78 0.77 13.67
C ASN A 51 32.99 1.10 12.81
N LYS A 52 32.77 1.19 11.49
CA LYS A 52 33.83 1.52 10.51
C LYS A 52 34.50 2.87 10.74
N LYS A 53 33.77 3.88 11.24
CA LYS A 53 34.32 5.23 11.45
C LYS A 53 35.23 5.30 12.67
N LYS A 54 34.88 4.52 13.70
CA LYS A 54 35.64 4.44 14.95
C LYS A 54 36.69 3.33 14.95
N GLU A 55 36.70 2.47 13.93
CA GLU A 55 37.49 1.24 13.91
C GLU A 55 37.27 0.41 15.18
N GLU A 56 36.02 0.17 15.56
CA GLU A 56 35.65 -0.40 16.86
C GLU A 56 34.64 -1.53 16.71
N LEU A 57 34.89 -2.64 17.39
CA LEU A 57 33.99 -3.78 17.53
C LEU A 57 33.44 -3.82 18.96
N LEU A 58 32.12 -3.81 19.08
CA LEU A 58 31.39 -4.02 20.33
C LEU A 58 30.73 -5.39 20.30
N CYS A 59 30.90 -6.16 21.37
CA CYS A 59 30.25 -7.47 21.54
C CYS A 59 29.63 -7.54 22.93
N LEU A 60 28.35 -7.88 23.02
CA LEU A 60 27.65 -8.15 24.28
C LEU A 60 26.93 -9.49 24.16
N ALA A 61 27.13 -10.37 25.13
CA ALA A 61 26.23 -11.48 25.40
C ALA A 61 25.63 -11.28 26.79
N PHE A 62 24.31 -11.20 26.85
CA PHE A 62 23.51 -11.13 28.06
C PHE A 62 22.78 -12.47 28.20
N TYR A 63 23.20 -13.27 29.17
CA TYR A 63 22.58 -14.56 29.45
C TYR A 63 21.58 -14.37 30.58
N ASN A 64 20.31 -14.68 30.34
CA ASN A 64 19.26 -14.45 31.34
C ASN A 64 19.45 -15.35 32.57
N HIS A 65 20.14 -16.48 32.41
CA HIS A 65 20.56 -17.36 33.49
C HIS A 65 21.95 -17.91 33.21
N GLY A 66 22.89 -17.75 34.13
CA GLY A 66 24.21 -18.36 33.98
C GLY A 66 25.07 -18.34 35.24
N ASN A 67 26.34 -18.66 35.06
CA ASN A 67 27.35 -18.69 36.10
C ASN A 67 28.74 -18.35 35.51
N ARG A 68 29.81 -18.55 36.30
CA ARG A 68 31.21 -18.32 35.88
C ARG A 68 31.64 -19.14 34.66
N GLU A 69 31.10 -20.33 34.47
CA GLU A 69 31.37 -21.16 33.30
C GLU A 69 30.66 -20.59 32.06
N THR A 70 29.42 -20.11 32.21
CA THR A 70 28.66 -19.47 31.12
C THR A 70 29.40 -18.27 30.53
N ILE A 71 29.90 -17.34 31.35
CA ILE A 71 30.64 -16.15 30.89
C ILE A 71 32.02 -16.48 30.30
N ARG A 72 32.50 -17.73 30.45
CA ARG A 72 33.73 -18.24 29.82
C ARG A 72 33.44 -19.26 28.70
N GLY A 73 32.20 -19.28 28.20
CA GLY A 73 31.75 -20.18 27.14
C GLY A 73 32.19 -19.78 25.73
N ASP A 74 31.52 -20.36 24.74
CA ASP A 74 31.89 -20.31 23.32
C ASP A 74 31.96 -18.88 22.74
N PHE A 75 31.00 -18.00 23.10
CA PHE A 75 31.03 -16.59 22.73
C PHE A 75 32.30 -15.88 23.21
N TYR A 76 32.64 -16.01 24.49
CA TYR A 76 33.85 -15.43 25.08
C TYR A 76 35.12 -15.99 24.43
N LEU A 77 35.23 -17.32 24.31
CA LEU A 77 36.38 -17.98 23.68
C LEU A 77 36.56 -17.51 22.23
N SER A 78 35.46 -17.32 21.51
CA SER A 78 35.47 -16.80 20.14
C SER A 78 35.99 -15.37 20.08
N ILE A 79 35.60 -14.50 21.01
CA ILE A 79 36.12 -13.12 21.11
C ILE A 79 37.62 -13.14 21.41
N GLN A 80 38.11 -14.02 22.29
CA GLN A 80 39.53 -14.07 22.63
C GLN A 80 40.42 -14.34 21.40
N THR A 81 39.93 -15.09 20.40
CA THR A 81 40.67 -15.36 19.16
C THR A 81 40.92 -14.15 18.27
N ILE A 82 40.39 -12.97 18.63
CA ILE A 82 40.64 -11.71 17.92
C ILE A 82 42.06 -11.17 18.15
N ALA A 83 42.74 -11.63 19.21
CA ALA A 83 44.03 -11.10 19.65
C ALA A 83 45.09 -10.98 18.52
N PRO A 84 45.27 -11.97 17.61
CA PRO A 84 46.25 -11.88 16.53
C PRO A 84 45.94 -10.81 15.47
N PHE A 85 44.73 -10.25 15.47
CA PHE A 85 44.27 -9.26 14.49
C PHE A 85 44.37 -7.83 15.03
N ALA A 86 44.69 -7.65 16.31
CA ALA A 86 44.81 -6.33 16.91
C ALA A 86 46.11 -5.61 16.52
N LYS A 87 46.14 -4.29 16.74
CA LYS A 87 47.36 -3.47 16.58
C LYS A 87 48.26 -3.64 17.82
N GLU A 88 49.53 -3.27 17.68
CA GLU A 88 50.43 -3.10 18.83
C GLU A 88 49.87 -2.05 19.81
N GLY A 89 50.14 -2.26 21.10
CA GLY A 89 49.61 -1.47 22.20
C GLY A 89 48.27 -1.98 22.74
N ARG A 90 47.66 -1.17 23.60
CA ARG A 90 46.39 -1.48 24.25
C ARG A 90 45.23 -1.21 23.30
N THR A 91 44.51 -2.25 22.91
CA THR A 91 43.53 -2.18 21.82
C THR A 91 42.14 -2.67 22.20
N GLY A 92 41.96 -3.38 23.31
CA GLY A 92 40.63 -3.86 23.70
C GLY A 92 40.48 -4.21 25.16
N VAL A 93 39.23 -4.37 25.59
CA VAL A 93 38.83 -4.78 26.93
C VAL A 93 37.67 -5.77 26.82
N ILE A 94 37.72 -6.85 27.60
CA ILE A 94 36.61 -7.75 27.90
C ILE A 94 36.26 -7.56 29.37
N ALA A 95 34.97 -7.33 29.67
CA ALA A 95 34.41 -7.27 31.01
C ALA A 95 33.46 -8.46 31.21
N LEU A 96 33.67 -9.20 32.29
CA LEU A 96 32.86 -10.36 32.67
C LEU A 96 32.11 -10.06 33.98
N THR A 97 30.79 -10.19 33.99
CA THR A 97 29.95 -9.92 35.17
C THR A 97 29.06 -11.08 35.52
N LEU A 98 28.85 -11.29 36.82
CA LEU A 98 27.85 -12.21 37.37
C LEU A 98 26.50 -11.51 37.67
N ASP A 99 26.43 -10.20 37.49
CA ASP A 99 25.21 -9.40 37.53
C ASP A 99 25.12 -8.55 36.25
N ALA A 100 24.43 -9.08 35.25
CA ALA A 100 24.27 -8.41 33.96
C ALA A 100 23.29 -7.23 34.00
N TYR A 101 22.49 -7.09 35.06
CA TYR A 101 21.66 -5.90 35.28
C TYR A 101 22.48 -4.74 35.86
N ASN A 102 23.54 -5.05 36.60
CA ASN A 102 24.39 -4.07 37.24
C ASN A 102 25.88 -4.20 36.87
N TRP A 103 26.29 -3.48 35.83
CA TRP A 103 27.69 -3.39 35.37
C TRP A 103 28.60 -2.52 36.26
N GLN A 104 28.29 -2.41 37.55
CA GLN A 104 29.14 -1.76 38.56
C GLN A 104 30.11 -2.76 39.21
N GLU A 105 29.66 -3.99 39.42
CA GLU A 105 30.45 -5.07 40.02
C GLU A 105 30.88 -6.05 38.93
N ILE A 106 32.08 -5.84 38.38
CA ILE A 106 32.65 -6.70 37.36
C ILE A 106 33.56 -7.73 38.02
N GLU A 107 33.33 -9.01 37.72
CA GLU A 107 34.09 -10.14 38.25
C GLU A 107 35.54 -10.11 37.73
N CYS A 108 35.71 -9.82 36.44
CA CYS A 108 37.03 -9.84 35.79
C CYS A 108 37.09 -8.92 34.58
N TYR A 109 38.22 -8.25 34.41
CA TYR A 109 38.58 -7.52 33.20
C TYR A 109 39.80 -8.18 32.55
N GLU A 110 39.72 -8.40 31.25
CA GLU A 110 40.84 -8.82 30.42
C GLU A 110 41.13 -7.72 29.40
N VAL A 111 42.37 -7.25 29.34
CA VAL A 111 42.82 -6.16 28.48
C VAL A 111 43.72 -6.74 27.40
N LEU A 112 43.47 -6.37 26.15
CA LEU A 112 44.28 -6.77 25.00
C LEU A 112 45.44 -5.80 24.83
N VAL A 113 46.67 -6.26 25.11
CA VAL A 113 47.92 -5.51 24.96
C VAL A 113 48.87 -6.35 24.12
N ASP A 114 49.43 -5.78 23.05
CA ASP A 114 50.42 -6.44 22.19
C ASP A 114 50.00 -7.86 21.73
N ASN A 115 48.74 -7.99 21.31
CA ASN A 115 48.11 -9.22 20.84
C ASN A 115 47.99 -10.34 21.91
N GLN A 116 48.05 -10.00 23.20
CA GLN A 116 47.82 -10.91 24.31
C GLN A 116 46.76 -10.37 25.27
N TRP A 117 45.87 -11.25 25.73
CA TRP A 117 44.88 -10.93 26.75
C TRP A 117 45.50 -11.07 28.13
N GLU A 118 45.47 -10.01 28.92
CA GLU A 118 46.00 -9.99 30.27
C GLU A 118 44.92 -9.55 31.27
N VAL A 119 44.85 -10.20 32.43
CA VAL A 119 43.94 -9.78 33.51
C VAL A 119 44.52 -8.52 34.15
N GLN A 120 43.84 -7.39 33.99
CA GLN A 120 44.28 -6.09 34.51
C GLN A 120 43.10 -5.28 35.06
N ALA A 121 43.33 -4.50 36.11
CA ALA A 121 42.33 -3.54 36.58
C ALA A 121 42.23 -2.35 35.60
N ILE A 122 41.01 -1.85 35.38
CA ILE A 122 40.77 -0.62 34.60
C ILE A 122 40.45 0.56 35.53
N SER A 123 40.66 1.78 35.06
CA SER A 123 40.34 2.99 35.82
C SER A 123 38.84 3.24 35.91
N ALA A 124 38.40 4.03 36.91
CA ALA A 124 36.99 4.41 37.07
C ALA A 124 36.42 5.16 35.84
N VAL A 125 37.26 5.93 35.14
CA VAL A 125 36.85 6.64 33.91
C VAL A 125 36.60 5.67 32.77
N GLU A 126 37.45 4.65 32.61
CA GLU A 126 37.27 3.60 31.60
C GLU A 126 36.06 2.73 31.90
N LEU A 127 35.83 2.40 33.17
CA LEU A 127 34.63 1.69 33.60
C LEU A 127 33.36 2.46 33.23
N GLU A 128 33.31 3.77 33.49
CA GLU A 128 32.13 4.57 33.14
C GLU A 128 31.93 4.65 31.63
N ALA A 129 32.99 4.79 30.84
CA ALA A 129 32.91 4.76 29.38
C ALA A 129 32.38 3.40 28.85
N LEU A 130 32.85 2.29 29.44
CA LEU A 130 32.39 0.94 29.12
C LEU A 130 30.90 0.77 29.46
N ARG A 131 30.46 1.26 30.62
CA ARG A 131 29.04 1.23 31.03
C ARG A 131 28.14 1.95 30.05
N VAL A 132 28.53 3.14 29.57
CA VAL A 132 27.77 3.88 28.55
C VAL A 132 27.58 3.05 27.28
N LEU A 133 28.63 2.35 26.83
CA LEU A 133 28.55 1.47 25.65
C LEU A 133 27.66 0.25 25.89
N VAL A 134 27.76 -0.38 27.06
CA VAL A 134 26.89 -1.49 27.46
C VAL A 134 25.43 -1.06 27.43
N PHE A 135 25.08 0.07 28.07
CA PHE A 135 23.71 0.58 28.08
C PHE A 135 23.20 0.87 26.66
N SER A 136 24.04 1.42 25.78
CA SER A 136 23.66 1.60 24.38
C SER A 136 23.35 0.29 23.65
N CYS A 137 23.96 -0.83 24.04
CA CYS A 137 23.61 -2.15 23.53
C CYS A 137 22.31 -2.68 24.15
N LEU A 138 22.11 -2.48 25.45
CA LEU A 138 20.92 -2.93 26.19
C LEU A 138 19.64 -2.20 25.77
N GLU A 139 19.74 -0.96 25.26
CA GLU A 139 18.60 -0.22 24.69
C GLU A 139 17.92 -0.99 23.53
N HIS A 140 18.60 -1.95 22.91
CA HIS A 140 18.04 -2.79 21.86
C HIS A 140 17.33 -4.06 22.37
N PHE A 141 17.34 -4.35 23.68
CA PHE A 141 16.81 -5.57 24.29
C PHE A 141 15.37 -5.38 24.86
N ASP A 142 14.60 -4.50 24.25
CA ASP A 142 13.20 -4.20 24.56
C ASP A 142 12.20 -5.25 24.02
N GLN A 143 12.67 -6.19 23.19
CA GLN A 143 11.90 -7.27 22.57
C GLN A 143 12.74 -8.56 22.49
N PRO A 144 12.12 -9.73 22.28
CA PRO A 144 12.85 -10.99 22.13
C PRO A 144 13.93 -10.92 21.04
N PHE A 145 15.12 -11.45 21.34
CA PHE A 145 16.27 -11.47 20.41
C PHE A 145 15.91 -12.01 19.02
N ALA A 146 15.10 -13.07 18.95
CA ALA A 146 14.64 -13.69 17.72
C ALA A 146 13.90 -12.73 16.76
N GLN A 147 13.24 -11.71 17.29
CA GLN A 147 12.57 -10.68 16.50
C GLN A 147 13.55 -9.55 16.13
N LYS A 148 14.34 -9.08 17.11
CA LYS A 148 15.25 -7.93 16.92
C LYS A 148 16.44 -8.20 16.02
N VAL A 149 16.96 -9.43 15.98
CA VAL A 149 18.20 -9.75 15.25
C VAL A 149 18.13 -9.51 13.73
N PHE A 150 16.94 -9.63 13.13
CA PHE A 150 16.74 -9.44 11.69
C PHE A 150 16.32 -8.02 11.31
N ASP A 151 15.68 -7.30 12.23
CA ASP A 151 15.04 -6.00 11.95
C ASP A 151 15.81 -4.79 12.53
N SER A 152 16.82 -5.03 13.37
CA SER A 152 17.63 -3.98 14.02
C SER A 152 19.09 -3.97 13.56
N LYS A 153 19.81 -2.90 13.91
CA LYS A 153 21.27 -2.80 13.70
C LYS A 153 22.08 -3.36 14.88
N MET A 154 21.47 -4.15 15.75
CA MET A 154 22.10 -4.72 16.94
C MET A 154 23.18 -5.76 16.61
N VAL A 155 23.07 -6.43 15.47
CA VAL A 155 24.04 -7.42 14.98
C VAL A 155 24.51 -7.02 13.57
N ASP A 156 25.82 -7.13 13.31
CA ASP A 156 26.42 -6.84 12.01
C ASP A 156 25.72 -7.66 10.91
N SER A 157 25.35 -6.98 9.83
CA SER A 157 24.61 -7.58 8.70
C SER A 157 25.25 -8.85 8.12
N ASN A 158 26.58 -9.02 8.22
CA ASN A 158 27.25 -10.22 7.74
C ASN A 158 27.10 -11.39 8.73
N VAL A 159 27.04 -11.13 10.04
CA VAL A 159 26.70 -12.14 11.05
C VAL A 159 25.23 -12.53 10.91
N VAL A 160 24.32 -11.57 10.75
CA VAL A 160 22.89 -11.84 10.47
C VAL A 160 22.71 -12.75 9.26
N LYS A 161 23.47 -12.53 8.17
CA LYS A 161 23.47 -13.42 7.00
C LYS A 161 23.90 -14.85 7.32
N LYS A 162 24.90 -15.04 8.20
CA LYS A 162 25.30 -16.38 8.64
C LYS A 162 24.23 -17.04 9.49
N ILE A 163 23.61 -16.31 10.42
CA ILE A 163 22.48 -16.79 11.22
C ILE A 163 21.32 -17.23 10.32
N ALA A 164 20.91 -16.39 9.36
CA ALA A 164 19.86 -16.72 8.40
C ALA A 164 20.19 -17.97 7.56
N THR A 165 21.46 -18.15 7.19
CA THR A 165 21.93 -19.35 6.47
C THR A 165 21.82 -20.62 7.34
N LEU A 166 22.16 -20.52 8.64
CA LEU A 166 22.02 -21.62 9.59
C LEU A 166 20.55 -21.98 9.84
N GLN A 167 19.70 -20.95 10.02
CA GLN A 167 18.26 -21.11 10.19
C GLN A 167 17.64 -21.82 8.98
N GLU A 168 17.99 -21.40 7.77
CA GLU A 168 17.48 -22.01 6.55
C GLU A 168 17.98 -23.45 6.37
N LYS A 169 19.25 -23.72 6.70
CA LYS A 169 19.81 -25.08 6.70
C LYS A 169 19.08 -25.99 7.69
N ASN A 170 18.80 -25.49 8.90
CA ASN A 170 18.07 -26.24 9.92
C ASN A 170 16.62 -26.50 9.49
N ARG A 171 15.93 -25.47 8.96
CA ARG A 171 14.58 -25.58 8.43
C ARG A 171 14.50 -26.65 7.35
N LEU A 172 15.37 -26.61 6.33
CA LEU A 172 15.39 -27.61 5.26
C LEU A 172 15.70 -29.03 5.77
N ALA A 173 16.62 -29.17 6.73
CA ALA A 173 16.94 -30.48 7.31
C ALA A 173 15.75 -31.12 8.05
N ASN A 174 14.88 -30.30 8.63
CA ASN A 174 13.71 -30.75 9.38
C ASN A 174 12.39 -30.67 8.59
N LEU A 175 12.39 -30.01 7.43
CA LEU A 175 11.19 -29.72 6.65
C LEU A 175 10.44 -30.99 6.28
N THR A 176 11.13 -32.06 5.84
CA THR A 176 10.50 -33.33 5.50
C THR A 176 9.91 -34.08 6.69
N VAL A 177 10.34 -33.76 7.92
CA VAL A 177 9.78 -34.34 9.15
C VAL A 177 8.47 -33.63 9.47
N PHE A 178 8.51 -32.30 9.59
CA PHE A 178 7.33 -31.51 9.90
C PHE A 178 6.29 -31.55 8.77
N ALA A 179 6.70 -31.57 7.50
CA ALA A 179 5.79 -31.62 6.36
C ALA A 179 4.80 -32.80 6.37
N LYS A 180 5.10 -33.88 7.10
CA LYS A 180 4.19 -35.03 7.28
C LYS A 180 2.99 -34.71 8.18
N GLU A 181 3.12 -33.69 9.01
CA GLU A 181 2.07 -33.23 9.93
C GLU A 181 1.15 -32.19 9.28
N ALA A 182 1.52 -31.68 8.08
CA ALA A 182 0.74 -30.72 7.36
C ALA A 182 -0.56 -31.35 6.83
N THR A 183 -1.66 -30.65 7.02
CA THR A 183 -2.96 -30.97 6.43
C THR A 183 -3.58 -29.68 5.89
N PRO A 184 -4.62 -29.75 5.04
CA PRO A 184 -5.30 -28.52 4.62
C PRO A 184 -5.96 -27.75 5.76
N LEU A 185 -6.32 -28.43 6.86
CA LEU A 185 -6.87 -27.81 8.07
C LEU A 185 -5.79 -27.20 8.98
N ASN A 186 -4.57 -27.72 8.89
CA ASN A 186 -3.43 -27.29 9.67
C ASN A 186 -2.19 -27.21 8.76
N PRO A 187 -2.12 -26.21 7.86
CA PRO A 187 -0.99 -26.06 6.98
C PRO A 187 0.22 -25.58 7.76
N ILE A 188 1.39 -25.98 7.30
CA ILE A 188 2.65 -25.59 7.91
C ILE A 188 3.15 -24.33 7.25
N HIS A 189 3.48 -23.34 8.07
CA HIS A 189 4.18 -22.13 7.61
C HIS A 189 5.60 -22.48 7.19
N LEU A 190 5.98 -22.06 5.98
CA LEU A 190 7.31 -22.31 5.45
C LEU A 190 8.22 -21.10 5.73
N PHE A 191 7.82 -19.94 5.22
CA PHE A 191 8.47 -18.64 5.39
C PHE A 191 7.65 -17.57 4.67
N GLY A 192 7.77 -16.30 5.10
CA GLY A 192 7.03 -15.19 4.49
C GLY A 192 5.54 -15.51 4.38
N ALA A 193 4.98 -15.34 3.18
CA ALA A 193 3.58 -15.64 2.88
C ALA A 193 3.34 -17.07 2.33
N PHE A 194 4.30 -17.99 2.47
CA PHE A 194 4.23 -19.34 1.89
C PHE A 194 3.93 -20.41 2.93
N TYR A 195 3.06 -21.34 2.56
CA TYR A 195 2.55 -22.42 3.39
C TYR A 195 2.52 -23.73 2.60
N TYR A 196 2.53 -24.85 3.33
CA TYR A 196 2.35 -26.19 2.77
C TYR A 196 1.14 -26.85 3.42
N ASN A 197 0.18 -27.33 2.61
CA ASN A 197 -1.06 -27.94 3.10
C ASN A 197 -1.00 -29.47 3.21
N GLY A 198 0.16 -30.10 3.01
CA GLY A 198 0.30 -31.56 2.97
C GLY A 198 0.40 -32.14 1.55
N LYS A 199 0.03 -31.36 0.52
CA LYS A 199 0.17 -31.76 -0.90
C LYS A 199 0.91 -30.76 -1.76
N VAL A 200 0.63 -29.48 -1.57
CA VAL A 200 1.13 -28.40 -2.44
C VAL A 200 1.60 -27.20 -1.62
N VAL A 201 2.56 -26.48 -2.17
CA VAL A 201 2.95 -25.16 -1.66
C VAL A 201 1.92 -24.14 -2.17
N PHE A 202 1.50 -23.23 -1.30
CA PHE A 202 0.64 -22.11 -1.66
C PHE A 202 1.09 -20.84 -0.97
N SER A 203 0.62 -19.69 -1.45
CA SER A 203 0.81 -18.40 -0.80
C SER A 203 -0.51 -17.72 -0.50
N CYS A 204 -0.61 -17.10 0.68
CA CYS A 204 -1.74 -16.26 1.05
C CYS A 204 -1.74 -14.90 0.32
N LYS A 205 -0.64 -14.55 -0.37
CA LYS A 205 -0.58 -13.36 -1.23
C LYS A 205 -1.69 -13.39 -2.27
N GLU A 206 -2.24 -12.21 -2.53
CA GLU A 206 -3.32 -11.97 -3.47
C GLU A 206 -4.61 -12.77 -3.21
N GLY A 207 -4.71 -13.53 -2.12
CA GLY A 207 -5.88 -14.31 -1.73
C GLY A 207 -5.79 -15.82 -1.99
N GLY A 208 -4.58 -16.36 -2.17
CA GLY A 208 -4.38 -17.81 -2.32
C GLY A 208 -3.89 -18.19 -3.71
N ILE A 209 -2.57 -18.34 -3.90
CA ILE A 209 -1.96 -18.83 -5.14
C ILE A 209 -1.34 -20.20 -4.86
N VAL A 210 -1.68 -21.20 -5.67
CA VAL A 210 -1.16 -22.57 -5.54
C VAL A 210 0.00 -22.79 -6.49
N TYR A 211 1.04 -23.46 -6.00
CA TYR A 211 2.26 -23.77 -6.74
C TYR A 211 2.51 -25.29 -6.75
N PRO A 212 1.74 -26.06 -7.54
CA PRO A 212 1.85 -27.51 -7.56
C PRO A 212 3.19 -28.00 -8.14
N GLN A 213 3.94 -27.15 -8.84
CA GLN A 213 5.22 -27.50 -9.46
C GLN A 213 6.41 -27.42 -8.49
N ILE A 214 6.22 -26.83 -7.30
CA ILE A 214 7.31 -26.56 -6.37
C ILE A 214 7.71 -27.82 -5.61
N ASP A 215 9.00 -28.15 -5.69
CA ASP A 215 9.61 -29.16 -4.83
C ASP A 215 9.83 -28.61 -3.43
N LEU A 216 8.98 -29.05 -2.49
CA LEU A 216 9.08 -28.68 -1.08
C LEU A 216 10.45 -28.95 -0.48
N ALA A 217 11.12 -30.06 -0.86
CA ALA A 217 12.38 -30.48 -0.22
C ALA A 217 13.52 -29.48 -0.42
N THR A 218 13.43 -28.65 -1.46
CA THR A 218 14.46 -27.69 -1.85
C THR A 218 13.96 -26.26 -1.87
N PHE A 219 12.69 -26.04 -1.52
CA PHE A 219 12.03 -24.75 -1.53
C PHE A 219 12.56 -23.81 -0.45
N LYS A 220 13.00 -22.61 -0.83
CA LYS A 220 13.68 -21.64 0.03
C LYS A 220 13.32 -20.18 -0.31
N PRO A 221 13.42 -19.25 0.66
CA PRO A 221 13.17 -17.83 0.41
C PRO A 221 14.30 -17.19 -0.39
N MET A 222 13.95 -16.21 -1.23
CA MET A 222 14.88 -15.41 -2.01
C MET A 222 14.48 -13.93 -1.94
N VAL A 223 15.42 -13.02 -2.23
CA VAL A 223 15.14 -11.56 -2.20
C VAL A 223 14.04 -11.11 -3.16
N TYR A 224 13.74 -11.90 -4.19
CA TYR A 224 12.71 -11.66 -5.18
C TYR A 224 11.41 -12.46 -4.92
N GLY A 225 11.37 -13.30 -3.88
CA GLY A 225 10.28 -14.23 -3.62
C GLY A 225 10.79 -15.56 -3.06
N ALA A 226 10.75 -16.61 -3.86
CA ALA A 226 11.20 -17.94 -3.45
C ALA A 226 11.69 -18.78 -4.65
N CYS A 227 12.36 -19.90 -4.40
CA CYS A 227 12.68 -20.88 -5.45
C CYS A 227 12.85 -22.29 -4.88
N ASP A 228 12.74 -23.29 -5.75
CA ASP A 228 13.20 -24.66 -5.51
C ASP A 228 14.47 -24.95 -6.36
N GLN A 229 14.67 -26.17 -6.86
CA GLN A 229 15.76 -26.50 -7.79
C GLN A 229 15.53 -26.11 -9.26
N GLU A 230 14.27 -26.03 -9.72
CA GLU A 230 13.91 -25.86 -11.15
C GLU A 230 12.95 -24.69 -11.41
N HIS A 231 12.46 -24.04 -10.37
CA HIS A 231 11.42 -23.04 -10.43
C HIS A 231 11.76 -21.84 -9.54
N VAL A 232 11.31 -20.68 -9.99
CA VAL A 232 11.35 -19.42 -9.25
C VAL A 232 9.92 -18.92 -9.08
N ILE A 233 9.59 -18.50 -7.86
CA ILE A 233 8.38 -17.74 -7.58
C ILE A 233 8.75 -16.28 -7.38
N PHE A 234 8.18 -15.40 -8.21
CA PHE A 234 8.24 -13.96 -8.01
C PHE A 234 6.97 -13.31 -8.58
N ASN A 235 6.51 -12.23 -7.94
CA ASN A 235 5.28 -11.52 -8.31
C ASN A 235 4.06 -12.44 -8.55
N GLY A 236 3.87 -13.45 -7.68
CA GLY A 236 2.77 -14.42 -7.78
C GLY A 236 2.91 -15.46 -8.89
N LYS A 237 3.93 -15.38 -9.75
CA LYS A 237 4.16 -16.29 -10.86
C LYS A 237 5.20 -17.35 -10.51
N CYS A 238 4.95 -18.59 -10.94
CA CYS A 238 5.93 -19.67 -10.90
C CYS A 238 6.54 -19.86 -12.30
N ILE A 239 7.84 -19.62 -12.42
CA ILE A 239 8.58 -19.72 -13.69
C ILE A 239 9.56 -20.88 -13.59
N LYS A 240 9.51 -21.78 -14.57
CA LYS A 240 10.53 -22.82 -14.73
C LYS A 240 11.80 -22.21 -15.31
N THR A 241 12.87 -22.17 -14.50
CA THR A 241 14.18 -21.59 -14.86
C THR A 241 15.21 -22.08 -13.85
N ASN A 242 16.50 -21.96 -14.17
CA ASN A 242 17.58 -22.29 -13.25
C ASN A 242 17.71 -21.22 -12.13
N PRO A 243 17.35 -21.52 -10.87
CA PRO A 243 17.31 -20.49 -9.83
C PRO A 243 18.69 -19.96 -9.42
N LYS A 244 19.78 -20.67 -9.78
CA LYS A 244 21.16 -20.19 -9.57
C LYS A 244 21.56 -19.10 -10.55
N LYS A 245 20.91 -19.04 -11.70
CA LYS A 245 21.13 -18.01 -12.73
C LYS A 245 20.10 -16.89 -12.64
N PHE A 246 19.00 -17.09 -11.90
CA PHE A 246 18.00 -16.06 -11.66
C PHE A 246 18.51 -14.97 -10.70
N LYS A 247 18.63 -13.72 -11.16
CA LYS A 247 19.23 -12.61 -10.39
C LYS A 247 18.43 -11.33 -10.54
N ARG A 248 18.16 -10.67 -9.41
CA ARG A 248 17.62 -9.31 -9.39
C ARG A 248 18.74 -8.29 -9.60
N VAL A 249 18.56 -7.38 -10.56
CA VAL A 249 19.43 -6.23 -10.82
C VAL A 249 18.59 -4.97 -10.63
N ALA A 250 19.04 -4.06 -9.76
CA ALA A 250 18.26 -2.86 -9.43
C ALA A 250 19.16 -1.64 -9.21
N LYS A 251 18.63 -0.46 -9.60
CA LYS A 251 19.17 0.87 -9.31
C LYS A 251 17.99 1.81 -9.03
N TYR A 252 17.98 2.41 -7.84
CA TYR A 252 16.85 3.21 -7.35
C TYR A 252 15.51 2.48 -7.52
N GLU A 253 14.60 3.01 -8.34
CA GLU A 253 13.27 2.44 -8.58
C GLU A 253 13.26 1.39 -9.68
N THR A 254 14.27 1.34 -10.55
CA THR A 254 14.29 0.42 -11.70
C THR A 254 14.82 -0.94 -11.32
N VAL A 255 14.08 -1.98 -11.73
CA VAL A 255 14.37 -3.38 -11.43
C VAL A 255 14.23 -4.24 -12.68
N TYR A 256 15.22 -5.09 -12.91
CA TYR A 256 15.18 -6.17 -13.90
C TYR A 256 15.56 -7.50 -13.26
N TYR A 257 15.10 -8.59 -13.87
CA TYR A 257 15.48 -9.95 -13.46
C TYR A 257 16.18 -10.67 -14.61
N LEU A 258 17.37 -11.19 -14.35
CA LEU A 258 18.15 -11.96 -15.30
C LEU A 258 17.91 -13.43 -15.06
N SER A 259 17.78 -14.21 -16.12
CA SER A 259 17.63 -15.67 -16.07
C SER A 259 18.56 -16.31 -17.11
N GLU A 260 18.49 -17.64 -17.27
CA GLU A 260 19.20 -18.32 -18.36
C GLU A 260 18.55 -18.06 -19.72
N GLU A 261 17.23 -17.84 -19.73
CA GLU A 261 16.42 -17.74 -20.94
C GLU A 261 16.34 -16.28 -21.47
N GLY A 262 16.66 -15.29 -20.63
CA GLY A 262 16.58 -13.87 -21.00
C GLY A 262 16.39 -12.93 -19.81
N VAL A 263 15.94 -11.71 -20.10
CA VAL A 263 15.67 -10.65 -19.13
C VAL A 263 14.16 -10.48 -18.95
N LEU A 264 13.73 -10.30 -17.70
CA LEU A 264 12.37 -9.96 -17.34
C LEU A 264 12.31 -8.54 -16.77
N ASP A 265 11.19 -7.87 -17.04
CA ASP A 265 10.87 -6.56 -16.45
C ASP A 265 10.43 -6.68 -14.97
N GLU A 266 10.08 -5.55 -14.36
CA GLU A 266 9.62 -5.50 -12.96
C GLU A 266 8.32 -6.31 -12.70
N LYS A 267 7.49 -6.52 -13.74
CA LYS A 267 6.22 -7.25 -13.68
C LYS A 267 6.40 -8.75 -13.91
N GLY A 268 7.59 -9.16 -14.34
CA GLY A 268 7.90 -10.53 -14.69
C GLY A 268 7.49 -10.94 -16.08
N GLU A 269 7.37 -9.99 -16.99
CA GLU A 269 7.20 -10.26 -18.40
C GLU A 269 8.56 -10.40 -19.08
N TRP A 270 8.66 -11.38 -19.98
CA TRP A 270 9.86 -11.59 -20.77
C TRP A 270 10.05 -10.45 -21.75
N ILE A 271 11.28 -9.92 -21.80
CA ILE A 271 11.67 -8.98 -22.84
C ILE A 271 12.19 -9.79 -24.03
N GLU A 272 11.39 -9.83 -25.10
CA GLU A 272 11.69 -10.62 -26.28
C GLU A 272 13.05 -10.27 -26.88
N GLY A 273 13.86 -11.29 -27.18
CA GLY A 273 15.18 -11.12 -27.78
C GLY A 273 16.23 -10.48 -26.88
N SER A 274 15.98 -10.34 -25.57
CA SER A 274 16.97 -9.85 -24.62
C SER A 274 18.14 -10.82 -24.40
N ASP A 275 19.28 -10.28 -24.01
CA ASP A 275 20.48 -11.06 -23.69
C ASP A 275 20.90 -10.85 -22.23
N ALA A 276 20.48 -11.77 -21.37
CA ALA A 276 20.80 -11.75 -19.95
C ALA A 276 22.31 -11.86 -19.64
N THR A 277 23.10 -12.41 -20.56
CA THR A 277 24.54 -12.63 -20.31
C THR A 277 25.36 -11.34 -20.41
N THR A 278 24.92 -10.40 -21.25
CA THR A 278 25.59 -9.11 -21.47
C THR A 278 24.86 -7.94 -20.81
N PHE A 279 23.71 -8.20 -20.18
CA PHE A 279 22.87 -7.18 -19.55
C PHE A 279 23.61 -6.38 -18.46
N LYS A 280 23.48 -5.05 -18.53
CA LYS A 280 24.02 -4.10 -17.56
C LYS A 280 23.01 -3.00 -17.29
N LEU A 281 22.70 -2.78 -16.01
CA LEU A 281 21.96 -1.61 -15.55
C LEU A 281 22.93 -0.48 -15.21
N THR A 282 23.07 0.47 -16.12
CA THR A 282 24.05 1.55 -16.05
C THR A 282 23.57 2.73 -15.23
N GLU A 283 22.29 3.08 -15.30
CA GLU A 283 21.61 4.09 -14.47
C GLU A 283 20.21 3.60 -14.10
N ASP A 284 19.48 4.32 -13.25
CA ASP A 284 18.07 4.02 -12.98
C ASP A 284 17.23 4.07 -14.25
N TYR A 285 17.45 5.02 -15.15
CA TYR A 285 16.69 5.09 -16.40
C TYR A 285 17.33 4.37 -17.59
N LEU A 286 18.53 3.78 -17.44
CA LEU A 286 19.30 3.24 -18.58
C LEU A 286 19.90 1.86 -18.29
N ALA A 287 19.52 0.87 -19.09
CA ALA A 287 20.14 -0.43 -19.17
C ALA A 287 20.52 -0.79 -20.61
N GLU A 288 21.42 -1.75 -20.80
CA GLU A 288 21.74 -2.28 -22.13
C GLU A 288 22.14 -3.75 -22.07
N ASP A 289 21.93 -4.47 -23.17
CA ASP A 289 22.57 -5.75 -23.46
C ASP A 289 23.16 -5.72 -24.88
N SER A 290 23.55 -6.88 -25.44
CA SER A 290 24.15 -6.97 -26.77
C SER A 290 23.18 -6.63 -27.91
N ILE A 291 21.87 -6.67 -27.67
CA ILE A 291 20.80 -6.57 -28.68
C ILE A 291 19.97 -5.29 -28.48
N HIS A 292 19.76 -4.87 -27.23
CA HIS A 292 18.81 -3.85 -26.83
C HIS A 292 19.45 -2.76 -25.96
N LEU A 293 18.85 -1.57 -26.06
CA LEU A 293 18.97 -0.47 -25.11
C LEU A 293 17.63 -0.31 -24.41
N TYR A 294 17.66 -0.16 -23.08
CA TYR A 294 16.49 -0.06 -22.23
C TYR A 294 16.47 1.33 -21.61
N TYR A 295 15.51 2.17 -22.02
CA TYR A 295 15.43 3.56 -21.61
C TYR A 295 14.07 3.87 -20.98
N TRP A 296 14.02 4.14 -19.67
CA TRP A 296 12.77 4.29 -18.91
C TRP A 296 11.78 3.13 -19.16
N GLY A 297 12.28 1.89 -19.26
CA GLY A 297 11.48 0.71 -19.58
C GLY A 297 11.20 0.49 -21.08
N HIS A 298 11.51 1.45 -21.96
CA HIS A 298 11.37 1.29 -23.40
C HIS A 298 12.54 0.52 -24.00
N VAL A 299 12.21 -0.51 -24.78
CA VAL A 299 13.18 -1.36 -25.46
C VAL A 299 13.44 -0.79 -26.86
N VAL A 300 14.70 -0.45 -27.14
CA VAL A 300 15.15 0.04 -28.45
C VAL A 300 16.19 -0.95 -28.99
N SER A 301 15.96 -1.50 -30.19
CA SER A 301 16.91 -2.42 -30.81
C SER A 301 18.18 -1.69 -31.22
N LYS A 302 19.35 -2.19 -30.80
CA LYS A 302 20.66 -1.67 -31.22
C LYS A 302 20.91 -1.84 -32.74
N SER A 303 20.13 -2.68 -33.42
CA SER A 303 20.17 -2.77 -34.89
C SER A 303 19.59 -1.54 -35.60
N SER A 304 18.81 -0.71 -34.88
CA SER A 304 18.12 0.48 -35.43
C SER A 304 18.94 1.77 -35.37
N PHE A 305 20.13 1.74 -34.76
CA PHE A 305 21.00 2.90 -34.63
C PHE A 305 22.47 2.48 -34.60
N SER A 306 23.38 3.36 -35.03
CA SER A 306 24.82 3.08 -34.96
C SER A 306 25.49 3.66 -33.71
N THR A 307 24.95 4.76 -33.20
CA THR A 307 25.46 5.48 -32.03
C THR A 307 24.30 6.03 -31.22
N TYR A 308 24.51 6.21 -29.92
CA TYR A 308 23.56 6.89 -29.05
C TYR A 308 24.29 7.74 -28.01
N ARG A 309 23.58 8.72 -27.46
CA ARG A 309 23.98 9.47 -26.28
C ARG A 309 22.76 9.79 -25.43
N VAL A 310 22.98 10.01 -24.14
CA VAL A 310 21.94 10.51 -23.24
C VAL A 310 22.30 11.93 -22.84
N GLU A 311 21.32 12.84 -22.94
CA GLU A 311 21.44 14.21 -22.48
C GLU A 311 20.46 14.44 -21.32
N SER A 312 20.99 14.78 -20.15
CA SER A 312 20.23 15.03 -18.93
C SER A 312 20.20 16.52 -18.60
N TYR A 313 19.01 17.03 -18.33
CA TYR A 313 18.76 18.42 -17.92
C TYR A 313 18.09 18.44 -16.53
N PRO A 314 18.12 19.59 -15.82
CA PRO A 314 17.49 19.72 -14.50
C PRO A 314 16.03 19.26 -14.47
N TYR A 315 15.56 18.85 -13.29
CA TYR A 315 14.19 18.36 -13.05
C TYR A 315 13.81 17.08 -13.82
N HIS A 316 14.73 16.10 -13.87
CA HIS A 316 14.49 14.78 -14.48
C HIS A 316 14.07 14.86 -15.95
N THR A 317 14.72 15.75 -16.71
CA THR A 317 14.47 15.92 -18.15
C THR A 317 15.59 15.21 -18.91
N ASP A 318 15.39 13.93 -19.19
CA ASP A 318 16.38 13.08 -19.86
C ASP A 318 15.96 12.75 -21.30
N PHE A 319 16.93 12.81 -22.22
CA PHE A 319 16.76 12.44 -23.63
C PHE A 319 17.70 11.32 -24.04
N LEU A 320 17.16 10.27 -24.65
CA LEU A 320 17.93 9.32 -25.44
C LEU A 320 17.98 9.81 -26.89
N ILE A 321 19.17 10.14 -27.38
CA ILE A 321 19.39 10.60 -28.77
C ILE A 321 20.21 9.55 -29.50
N THR A 322 19.62 8.99 -30.56
CA THR A 322 20.29 8.09 -31.51
C THR A 322 20.52 8.81 -32.84
N ASP A 323 21.19 8.18 -33.80
CA ASP A 323 21.30 8.71 -35.17
C ASP A 323 19.98 8.68 -35.96
N THR A 324 18.95 7.96 -35.48
CA THR A 324 17.67 7.78 -36.16
C THR A 324 16.45 8.30 -35.39
N ALA A 325 16.55 8.51 -34.08
CA ALA A 325 15.43 8.89 -33.21
C ALA A 325 15.86 9.65 -31.96
N VAL A 326 14.95 10.48 -31.43
CA VAL A 326 15.04 11.07 -30.09
C VAL A 326 13.90 10.55 -29.25
N CYS A 327 14.20 10.07 -28.04
CA CYS A 327 13.22 9.66 -27.06
C CYS A 327 13.31 10.55 -25.81
N TYR A 328 12.19 11.08 -25.37
CA TYR A 328 12.03 11.79 -24.11
C TYR A 328 11.19 10.93 -23.17
N THR A 329 11.79 10.50 -22.05
CA THR A 329 11.23 9.44 -21.18
C THR A 329 10.73 8.23 -22.00
N GLN A 330 9.42 8.02 -22.01
CA GLN A 330 8.74 6.94 -22.73
C GLN A 330 8.32 7.27 -24.16
N TYR A 331 8.49 8.52 -24.58
CA TYR A 331 7.93 9.01 -25.83
C TYR A 331 9.01 9.17 -26.90
N LYS A 332 8.79 8.54 -28.06
CA LYS A 332 9.55 8.87 -29.27
C LYS A 332 9.06 10.21 -29.83
N LEU A 333 9.99 11.12 -30.08
CA LEU A 333 9.71 12.44 -30.64
C LEU A 333 9.73 12.40 -32.17
N GLU A 334 8.74 13.04 -32.80
CA GLU A 334 8.69 13.25 -34.26
C GLU A 334 9.55 14.47 -34.64
N VAL A 335 10.87 14.34 -34.48
CA VAL A 335 11.88 15.38 -34.74
C VAL A 335 13.11 14.78 -35.43
N ASP A 336 13.91 15.63 -36.07
CA ASP A 336 15.17 15.19 -36.66
C ASP A 336 16.25 14.96 -35.58
N ALA A 337 16.66 13.70 -35.41
CA ALA A 337 17.56 13.32 -34.32
C ALA A 337 18.99 13.89 -34.44
N GLN A 338 19.48 14.11 -35.67
CA GLN A 338 20.84 14.60 -35.89
C GLN A 338 21.00 16.07 -35.53
N SER A 339 19.93 16.85 -35.66
CA SER A 339 19.92 18.30 -35.41
C SER A 339 19.20 18.69 -34.12
N PHE A 340 18.66 17.73 -33.37
CA PHE A 340 17.92 17.98 -32.13
C PHE A 340 18.73 18.74 -31.09
N ARG A 341 18.10 19.74 -30.48
CA ARG A 341 18.59 20.48 -29.32
C ARG A 341 17.45 20.80 -28.36
N PHE A 342 17.65 20.52 -27.07
CA PHE A 342 16.83 21.08 -26.02
C PHE A 342 17.23 22.53 -25.75
N LEU A 343 16.25 23.43 -25.67
CA LEU A 343 16.49 24.84 -25.43
C LEU A 343 16.02 25.28 -24.04
N LYS A 344 14.76 25.03 -23.72
CA LYS A 344 14.17 25.51 -22.46
C LYS A 344 12.92 24.73 -22.07
N ARG A 345 12.68 24.57 -20.77
CA ARG A 345 11.45 23.97 -20.24
C ARG A 345 10.28 24.94 -20.31
N LEU A 346 9.05 24.43 -20.47
CA LEU A 346 7.83 25.19 -20.19
C LEU A 346 7.57 25.19 -18.67
N GLU A 347 7.53 26.36 -18.07
CA GLU A 347 7.28 26.54 -16.63
C GLU A 347 5.93 27.21 -16.39
N GLY A 348 5.35 27.07 -15.20
CA GLY A 348 4.15 27.81 -14.81
C GLY A 348 2.85 27.38 -15.50
N LEU A 349 2.83 26.19 -16.11
CA LEU A 349 1.64 25.60 -16.72
C LEU A 349 0.66 25.04 -15.69
N ALA A 350 -0.59 24.84 -16.09
CA ALA A 350 -1.58 24.11 -15.30
C ALA A 350 -1.16 22.63 -15.11
N TYR A 351 -1.67 21.99 -14.05
CA TYR A 351 -1.19 20.69 -13.55
C TYR A 351 -1.17 19.55 -14.59
N SER A 352 -2.07 19.58 -15.57
CA SER A 352 -2.16 18.56 -16.64
C SER A 352 -1.17 18.77 -17.79
N TYR A 353 -0.39 19.86 -17.78
CA TYR A 353 0.51 20.23 -18.87
C TYR A 353 1.97 20.29 -18.41
N THR A 354 2.85 19.69 -19.21
CA THR A 354 4.30 19.85 -19.11
C THR A 354 4.90 19.86 -20.51
N GLY A 355 6.14 20.32 -20.66
CA GLY A 355 6.76 20.34 -21.97
C GLY A 355 8.06 21.12 -22.02
N PHE A 356 8.59 21.25 -23.23
CA PHE A 356 9.81 22.01 -23.50
C PHE A 356 9.81 22.60 -24.91
N VAL A 357 10.67 23.59 -25.12
CA VAL A 357 11.04 24.15 -26.41
C VAL A 357 12.32 23.46 -26.87
N GLY A 358 12.29 22.96 -28.10
CA GLY A 358 13.45 22.38 -28.77
C GLY A 358 13.64 22.97 -30.17
N GLU A 359 14.74 22.59 -30.79
CA GLU A 359 15.08 22.93 -32.17
C GLU A 359 15.57 21.69 -32.91
N ASP A 360 15.22 21.57 -34.18
CA ASP A 360 15.81 20.62 -35.12
C ASP A 360 15.96 21.29 -36.51
N LYS A 361 16.29 20.51 -37.56
CA LYS A 361 16.51 21.04 -38.92
C LYS A 361 15.28 21.73 -39.51
N GLU A 362 14.08 21.42 -39.02
CA GLU A 362 12.82 22.03 -39.44
C GLU A 362 12.50 23.30 -38.64
N GLY A 363 13.33 23.63 -37.64
CA GLY A 363 13.27 24.85 -36.84
C GLY A 363 12.80 24.62 -35.40
N LEU A 364 12.35 25.71 -34.76
CA LEU A 364 11.85 25.67 -33.40
C LEU A 364 10.54 24.88 -33.29
N PHE A 365 10.43 24.08 -32.24
CA PHE A 365 9.21 23.38 -31.88
C PHE A 365 8.98 23.42 -30.37
N VAL A 366 7.74 23.19 -29.98
CA VAL A 366 7.33 22.96 -28.59
C VAL A 366 6.86 21.52 -28.49
N TYR A 367 7.48 20.74 -27.60
CA TYR A 367 6.93 19.47 -27.20
C TYR A 367 6.02 19.68 -25.99
N LEU A 368 4.72 19.43 -26.17
CA LEU A 368 3.71 19.57 -25.12
C LEU A 368 3.18 18.20 -24.75
N ILE A 369 3.15 17.90 -23.46
CA ILE A 369 2.49 16.72 -22.88
C ILE A 369 1.22 17.19 -22.20
N GLU A 370 0.09 16.63 -22.62
CA GLU A 370 -1.24 16.79 -22.01
C GLU A 370 -1.74 15.41 -21.58
N ASP A 371 -2.01 15.21 -20.28
CA ASP A 371 -2.53 13.94 -19.74
C ASP A 371 -1.78 12.69 -20.26
N ASN A 372 -0.44 12.73 -20.25
CA ASN A 372 0.45 11.67 -20.75
C ASN A 372 0.40 11.43 -22.28
N LYS A 373 -0.07 12.41 -23.07
CA LYS A 373 0.04 12.40 -24.53
C LYS A 373 0.95 13.53 -24.97
N GLY A 374 2.09 13.16 -25.53
CA GLY A 374 3.05 14.11 -26.06
C GLY A 374 2.82 14.43 -27.53
N GLN A 375 3.00 15.68 -27.92
CA GLN A 375 2.95 16.12 -29.30
C GLN A 375 4.01 17.20 -29.59
N VAL A 376 4.56 17.14 -30.80
CA VAL A 376 5.46 18.18 -31.33
C VAL A 376 4.61 19.23 -32.04
N ILE A 377 4.70 20.48 -31.59
CA ILE A 377 3.98 21.63 -32.14
C ILE A 377 4.99 22.57 -32.77
N ARG A 378 4.91 22.77 -34.09
CA ARG A 378 5.77 23.70 -34.82
C ARG A 378 5.05 25.04 -35.02
N SER A 379 5.77 26.12 -34.76
CA SER A 379 5.28 27.49 -34.92
C SER A 379 6.34 28.30 -35.65
N THR A 380 6.02 28.75 -36.86
CA THR A 380 6.97 29.50 -37.70
C THR A 380 7.01 30.98 -37.31
N GLY A 381 8.22 31.54 -37.22
CA GLY A 381 8.42 32.99 -37.09
C GLY A 381 8.29 33.58 -35.69
N LEU A 382 8.25 32.75 -34.65
CA LEU A 382 8.25 33.18 -33.24
C LEU A 382 9.62 32.95 -32.59
N SER A 383 10.04 33.87 -31.72
CA SER A 383 11.19 33.66 -30.84
C SER A 383 10.86 32.70 -29.70
N ILE A 384 11.87 32.18 -29.00
CA ILE A 384 11.70 31.30 -27.83
C ILE A 384 10.80 31.97 -26.77
N ASP A 385 11.04 33.25 -26.46
CA ASP A 385 10.25 33.97 -25.45
C ASP A 385 8.80 34.19 -25.90
N GLN A 386 8.56 34.40 -27.20
CA GLN A 386 7.21 34.48 -27.75
C GLN A 386 6.47 33.15 -27.67
N LEU A 387 7.16 32.03 -27.90
CA LEU A 387 6.59 30.69 -27.72
C LEU A 387 6.26 30.41 -26.26
N LEU A 388 7.18 30.73 -25.34
CA LEU A 388 6.96 30.57 -23.91
C LEU A 388 5.74 31.39 -23.45
N GLN A 389 5.67 32.65 -23.84
CA GLN A 389 4.54 33.50 -23.48
C GLN A 389 3.22 33.01 -24.09
N LEU A 390 3.22 32.57 -25.35
CA LEU A 390 2.03 32.02 -26.00
C LEU A 390 1.47 30.81 -25.25
N PHE A 391 2.35 29.88 -24.85
CA PHE A 391 1.93 28.69 -24.10
C PHE A 391 1.59 29.02 -22.65
N GLN A 392 2.25 30.00 -22.03
CA GLN A 392 1.87 30.51 -20.71
C GLN A 392 0.50 31.21 -20.74
N ASP A 393 0.16 31.96 -21.78
CA ASP A 393 -1.14 32.62 -21.89
C ASP A 393 -2.27 31.63 -22.13
N LYS A 394 -1.97 30.56 -22.87
CA LYS A 394 -2.95 29.54 -23.26
C LYS A 394 -3.14 28.43 -22.23
N TYR A 395 -2.05 28.00 -21.59
CA TYR A 395 -2.00 26.83 -20.69
C TYR A 395 -1.42 27.15 -19.30
N GLY A 396 -1.00 28.40 -19.08
CA GLY A 396 -0.45 28.86 -17.82
C GLY A 396 -1.47 28.86 -16.70
N ASN A 397 -0.97 28.65 -15.49
CA ASN A 397 -1.79 28.51 -14.32
C ASN A 397 -2.24 29.88 -13.77
N LYS A 398 -3.40 30.40 -14.22
CA LYS A 398 -4.01 31.63 -13.70
C LYS A 398 -4.49 31.50 -12.24
N TYR A 399 -4.65 30.28 -11.71
CA TYR A 399 -5.32 29.98 -10.44
C TYR A 399 -4.51 30.25 -9.15
N TRP A 400 -3.19 30.36 -9.24
CA TRP A 400 -2.31 30.42 -8.06
C TRP A 400 -2.04 31.85 -7.56
N ARG A 401 -2.71 32.86 -8.13
CA ARG A 401 -2.53 34.29 -7.82
C ARG A 401 -3.79 34.99 -7.28
N MET A 402 -4.82 34.24 -6.92
CA MET A 402 -6.12 34.77 -6.48
C MET A 402 -6.50 34.19 -5.11
N GLU A 403 -7.12 34.98 -4.25
CA GLU A 403 -7.66 34.53 -2.96
C GLU A 403 -8.76 33.47 -3.18
N GLU A 404 -8.89 32.50 -2.26
CA GLU A 404 -9.75 31.33 -2.43
C GLU A 404 -11.22 31.70 -2.71
N ASP A 405 -11.72 32.71 -2.02
CA ASP A 405 -13.11 33.20 -2.16
C ASP A 405 -13.35 33.94 -3.49
N GLU A 406 -12.33 34.62 -4.02
CA GLU A 406 -12.39 35.31 -5.32
C GLU A 406 -12.37 34.31 -6.48
N ARG A 407 -11.62 33.21 -6.36
CA ARG A 407 -11.60 32.12 -7.36
C ARG A 407 -12.97 31.43 -7.49
N ILE A 408 -13.61 31.13 -6.35
CA ILE A 408 -14.90 30.42 -6.32
C ILE A 408 -16.01 31.26 -6.97
N CYS A 409 -16.01 32.58 -6.82
CA CYS A 409 -17.03 33.45 -7.40
C CYS A 409 -16.81 33.77 -8.89
N LEU A 410 -15.57 33.88 -9.37
CA LEU A 410 -15.26 34.33 -10.75
C LEU A 410 -15.41 33.23 -11.82
N GLU A 411 -15.17 31.96 -11.48
CA GLU A 411 -15.21 30.87 -12.47
C GLU A 411 -16.61 30.35 -12.76
N LYS A 412 -17.50 30.42 -11.76
CA LYS A 412 -18.71 29.60 -11.71
C LYS A 412 -19.94 30.12 -12.48
N PRO A 413 -20.01 31.37 -12.99
CA PRO A 413 -21.08 31.75 -13.91
C PRO A 413 -20.64 31.92 -15.39
N SER A 414 -19.43 31.47 -15.79
CA SER A 414 -19.04 31.54 -17.21
C SER A 414 -19.76 30.48 -18.07
N ALA A 415 -20.06 30.79 -19.33
CA ALA A 415 -20.71 29.84 -20.24
C ALA A 415 -19.89 28.55 -20.47
N ALA A 416 -18.56 28.66 -20.44
CA ALA A 416 -17.64 27.52 -20.55
C ALA A 416 -17.73 26.63 -19.30
N TYR A 417 -17.70 27.24 -18.11
CA TYR A 417 -17.87 26.52 -16.85
C TYR A 417 -19.19 25.78 -16.80
N TYR A 418 -20.32 26.42 -17.15
CA TYR A 418 -21.63 25.75 -17.18
C TYR A 418 -21.63 24.51 -18.09
N LYS A 419 -21.00 24.61 -19.27
CA LYS A 419 -20.93 23.49 -20.22
C LYS A 419 -20.08 22.34 -19.68
N GLU A 420 -18.97 22.66 -19.02
CA GLU A 420 -18.09 21.67 -18.42
C GLU A 420 -18.73 21.02 -17.18
N PHE A 421 -19.33 21.84 -16.31
CA PHE A 421 -20.06 21.41 -15.12
C PHE A 421 -21.19 20.44 -15.50
N ALA A 422 -22.03 20.81 -16.47
CA ALA A 422 -23.11 19.95 -16.98
C ALA A 422 -22.60 18.63 -17.58
N LYS A 423 -21.40 18.62 -18.20
CA LYS A 423 -20.76 17.40 -18.70
C LYS A 423 -20.33 16.49 -17.55
N LYS A 424 -19.73 17.05 -16.49
CA LYS A 424 -19.22 16.29 -15.33
C LYS A 424 -20.34 15.75 -14.43
N CYS A 425 -21.49 16.43 -14.31
CA CYS A 425 -22.62 15.95 -13.51
C CYS A 425 -23.16 14.58 -13.93
N LYS A 426 -22.88 14.12 -15.16
CA LYS A 426 -23.28 12.80 -15.68
C LYS A 426 -22.24 11.70 -15.45
N THR A 427 -21.22 11.98 -14.64
CA THR A 427 -20.08 11.10 -14.38
C THR A 427 -19.90 10.94 -12.87
N PRO A 428 -19.03 10.02 -12.41
CA PRO A 428 -18.71 9.90 -10.98
C PRO A 428 -18.21 11.20 -10.37
N TRP A 429 -17.75 12.17 -11.16
CA TRP A 429 -17.29 13.46 -10.65
C TRP A 429 -18.40 14.34 -10.03
N VAL A 430 -19.68 13.94 -10.12
CA VAL A 430 -20.83 14.68 -9.55
C VAL A 430 -20.70 14.96 -8.05
N PHE A 431 -20.03 14.09 -7.28
CA PHE A 431 -19.76 14.34 -5.85
C PHE A 431 -18.99 15.64 -5.63
N TYR A 432 -17.97 15.89 -6.45
CA TYR A 432 -17.16 17.11 -6.37
C TYR A 432 -17.98 18.32 -6.80
N GLN A 433 -18.82 18.21 -7.83
CA GLN A 433 -19.72 19.29 -8.25
C GLN A 433 -20.72 19.67 -7.14
N ILE A 434 -21.25 18.70 -6.41
CA ILE A 434 -22.17 18.97 -5.29
C ILE A 434 -21.44 19.67 -4.14
N LYS A 435 -20.23 19.22 -3.79
CA LYS A 435 -19.40 19.90 -2.78
C LYS A 435 -19.07 21.33 -3.19
N GLU A 436 -18.69 21.52 -4.45
CA GLU A 436 -18.44 22.84 -5.04
C GLU A 436 -19.67 23.76 -5.02
N LEU A 437 -20.87 23.21 -5.24
CA LEU A 437 -22.13 23.95 -5.14
C LEU A 437 -22.39 24.35 -3.69
N ARG A 438 -22.21 23.44 -2.73
CA ARG A 438 -22.41 23.70 -1.30
C ARG A 438 -21.49 24.82 -0.81
N ASP A 439 -20.22 24.79 -1.19
CA ASP A 439 -19.24 25.78 -0.78
C ASP A 439 -19.53 27.15 -1.42
N TYR A 440 -20.03 27.17 -2.67
CA TYR A 440 -20.57 28.39 -3.28
C TYR A 440 -21.84 28.89 -2.56
N ALA A 441 -22.76 27.99 -2.18
CA ALA A 441 -23.97 28.34 -1.46
C ALA A 441 -23.67 29.00 -0.10
N LYS A 442 -22.67 28.51 0.64
CA LYS A 442 -22.19 29.12 1.90
C LYS A 442 -21.81 30.58 1.70
N LEU A 443 -21.03 30.88 0.66
CA LEU A 443 -20.60 32.25 0.36
C LEU A 443 -21.77 33.16 0.04
N ILE A 444 -22.77 32.67 -0.70
CA ILE A 444 -23.97 33.43 -1.03
C ILE A 444 -24.79 33.73 0.23
N VAL A 445 -24.99 32.74 1.12
CA VAL A 445 -25.69 32.97 2.40
C VAL A 445 -24.97 34.02 3.21
N GLN A 446 -23.64 33.92 3.36
CA GLN A 446 -22.83 34.89 4.10
C GLN A 446 -22.97 36.31 3.52
N LYS A 447 -22.85 36.46 2.20
CA LYS A 447 -23.05 37.75 1.51
C LYS A 447 -24.45 38.32 1.76
N TYR A 448 -25.47 37.49 1.77
CA TYR A 448 -26.83 37.92 2.07
C TYR A 448 -26.98 38.33 3.54
N GLU A 449 -26.40 37.59 4.47
CA GLU A 449 -26.44 37.94 5.89
C GLU A 449 -25.79 39.30 6.14
N ASP A 450 -24.61 39.54 5.56
CA ASP A 450 -23.82 40.77 5.72
C ASP A 450 -24.42 41.98 4.99
N LYS A 451 -24.83 41.81 3.72
CA LYS A 451 -25.14 42.93 2.81
C LYS A 451 -26.54 42.87 2.21
N LYS A 452 -27.32 41.82 2.50
CA LYS A 452 -28.64 41.55 1.89
C LYS A 452 -28.58 41.43 0.36
N ASP A 453 -27.43 41.03 -0.17
CA ASP A 453 -27.17 40.84 -1.59
C ASP A 453 -27.84 39.57 -2.12
N LYS A 454 -28.59 39.69 -3.21
CA LYS A 454 -29.32 38.61 -3.88
C LYS A 454 -28.83 38.33 -5.31
N GLU A 455 -27.84 39.07 -5.81
CA GLU A 455 -27.42 38.99 -7.22
C GLU A 455 -26.93 37.58 -7.60
N GLU A 456 -26.23 36.92 -6.68
CA GLU A 456 -25.65 35.58 -6.89
C GLU A 456 -26.69 34.43 -6.84
N LEU A 457 -27.95 34.69 -6.46
CA LEU A 457 -28.99 33.65 -6.44
C LEU A 457 -29.35 33.16 -7.85
N ILE A 458 -29.37 34.06 -8.84
CA ILE A 458 -29.70 33.72 -10.23
C ILE A 458 -28.69 32.72 -10.83
N PRO A 459 -27.36 32.97 -10.80
CA PRO A 459 -26.39 32.02 -11.31
C PRO A 459 -26.36 30.73 -10.48
N PHE A 460 -26.59 30.80 -9.16
CA PHE A 460 -26.71 29.62 -8.29
C PHE A 460 -27.83 28.68 -8.73
N TRP A 461 -29.06 29.16 -8.93
CA TRP A 461 -30.19 28.31 -9.32
C TRP A 461 -29.96 27.61 -10.67
N LYS A 462 -29.25 28.26 -11.58
CA LYS A 462 -28.85 27.67 -12.86
C LYS A 462 -27.90 26.49 -12.65
N ILE A 463 -26.96 26.56 -11.71
CA ILE A 463 -26.08 25.44 -11.37
C ILE A 463 -26.86 24.36 -10.59
N TYR A 464 -27.64 24.77 -9.60
CA TYR A 464 -28.47 23.88 -8.77
C TYR A 464 -29.35 22.97 -9.62
N SER A 465 -30.06 23.50 -10.62
CA SER A 465 -30.93 22.70 -11.50
C SER A 465 -30.21 21.58 -12.25
N LEU A 466 -28.88 21.67 -12.44
CA LEU A 466 -28.08 20.62 -13.07
C LEU A 466 -27.72 19.48 -12.12
N VAL A 467 -27.63 19.75 -10.82
CA VAL A 467 -27.22 18.77 -9.79
C VAL A 467 -28.34 18.36 -8.85
N GLU A 468 -29.47 19.04 -8.87
CA GLU A 468 -30.66 18.72 -8.07
C GLU A 468 -31.03 17.22 -8.09
N PRO A 469 -31.03 16.52 -9.24
CA PRO A 469 -31.33 15.08 -9.28
C PRO A 469 -30.37 14.21 -8.47
N TYR A 470 -29.18 14.72 -8.15
CA TYR A 470 -28.08 14.03 -7.47
C TYR A 470 -27.81 14.58 -6.06
N LEU A 471 -28.47 15.69 -5.67
CA LEU A 471 -28.15 16.40 -4.42
C LEU A 471 -28.42 15.56 -3.16
N TRP A 472 -29.32 14.59 -3.25
CA TRP A 472 -29.61 13.58 -2.21
C TRP A 472 -28.38 12.78 -1.75
N ILE A 473 -27.34 12.68 -2.59
CA ILE A 473 -26.09 12.02 -2.26
C ILE A 473 -25.32 12.75 -1.13
N GLU A 474 -25.45 14.08 -1.08
CA GLU A 474 -24.83 14.96 -0.07
C GLU A 474 -25.92 15.84 0.56
N ALA A 475 -26.79 15.20 1.34
CA ALA A 475 -28.00 15.79 1.89
C ALA A 475 -27.77 17.07 2.70
N ASP A 476 -26.59 17.26 3.32
CA ASP A 476 -26.23 18.51 4.02
C ASP A 476 -26.29 19.75 3.12
N SER A 477 -26.11 19.58 1.80
CA SER A 477 -26.21 20.67 0.85
C SER A 477 -27.62 21.26 0.79
N TYR A 478 -28.65 20.49 1.15
CA TYR A 478 -30.02 20.98 1.23
C TYR A 478 -30.20 22.07 2.28
N LYS A 479 -29.41 22.07 3.37
CA LYS A 479 -29.47 23.14 4.39
C LYS A 479 -29.35 24.52 3.74
N TYR A 480 -28.34 24.70 2.89
CA TYR A 480 -28.13 25.97 2.19
C TYR A 480 -29.21 26.27 1.15
N VAL A 481 -29.70 25.25 0.44
CA VAL A 481 -30.81 25.41 -0.54
C VAL A 481 -32.09 25.89 0.15
N ILE A 482 -32.40 25.35 1.34
CA ILE A 482 -33.53 25.79 2.18
C ILE A 482 -33.36 27.27 2.53
N LEU A 483 -32.17 27.69 2.98
CA LEU A 483 -31.88 29.09 3.28
C LEU A 483 -32.09 29.98 2.05
N MET A 484 -31.66 29.56 0.85
CA MET A 484 -31.89 30.31 -0.39
C MET A 484 -33.39 30.47 -0.70
N TYR A 485 -34.18 29.41 -0.56
CA TYR A 485 -35.63 29.50 -0.74
C TYR A 485 -36.28 30.44 0.27
N CYS A 486 -35.84 30.45 1.53
CA CYS A 486 -36.28 31.42 2.53
C CYS A 486 -35.90 32.87 2.18
N ILE A 487 -34.68 33.10 1.66
CA ILE A 487 -34.23 34.42 1.18
C ILE A 487 -35.12 34.95 0.04
N GLU A 488 -35.60 34.04 -0.83
CA GLU A 488 -36.53 34.36 -1.92
C GLU A 488 -38.00 34.39 -1.49
N GLY A 489 -38.34 34.02 -0.25
CA GLY A 489 -39.72 33.94 0.23
C GLY A 489 -40.53 32.75 -0.32
N LYS A 490 -39.87 31.72 -0.83
CA LYS A 490 -40.51 30.52 -1.42
C LYS A 490 -40.75 29.44 -0.35
N GLN A 491 -41.71 29.70 0.55
CA GLN A 491 -42.00 28.86 1.72
C GLN A 491 -42.23 27.37 1.38
N GLU A 492 -43.13 27.07 0.45
CA GLU A 492 -43.45 25.69 0.03
C GLU A 492 -42.22 24.92 -0.46
N HIS A 493 -41.34 25.59 -1.22
CA HIS A 493 -40.13 24.97 -1.74
C HIS A 493 -39.12 24.72 -0.62
N ALA A 494 -39.02 25.64 0.35
CA ALA A 494 -38.17 25.46 1.52
C ALA A 494 -38.63 24.27 2.36
N LEU A 495 -39.94 24.08 2.56
CA LEU A 495 -40.51 22.97 3.31
C LEU A 495 -40.32 21.61 2.63
N ASP A 496 -40.56 21.49 1.32
CA ASP A 496 -40.27 20.24 0.58
C ASP A 496 -38.76 19.92 0.59
N THR A 497 -37.92 20.96 0.50
CA THR A 497 -36.46 20.79 0.58
C THR A 497 -36.02 20.35 1.97
N LEU A 498 -36.67 20.85 3.03
CA LEU A 498 -36.43 20.40 4.41
C LEU A 498 -36.82 18.93 4.59
N ARG A 499 -37.98 18.51 4.05
CA ARG A 499 -38.39 17.10 4.02
C ARG A 499 -37.32 16.22 3.37
N LYS A 500 -36.80 16.63 2.20
CA LYS A 500 -35.72 15.93 1.48
C LYS A 500 -34.44 15.86 2.32
N ALA A 501 -34.03 16.96 2.95
CA ALA A 501 -32.85 16.98 3.81
C ALA A 501 -32.94 15.94 4.93
N ILE A 502 -34.10 15.85 5.58
CA ILE A 502 -34.36 14.89 6.66
C ILE A 502 -34.36 13.45 6.12
N MET A 503 -35.13 13.19 5.06
CA MET A 503 -35.26 11.83 4.49
C MET A 503 -33.95 11.27 3.94
N TYR A 504 -33.11 12.11 3.31
CA TYR A 504 -31.83 11.68 2.78
C TYR A 504 -30.69 11.76 3.81
N GLY A 505 -31.00 12.19 5.05
CA GLY A 505 -30.13 12.10 6.21
C GLY A 505 -29.05 13.19 6.29
N ALA A 506 -29.44 14.46 6.16
CA ALA A 506 -28.60 15.58 6.55
C ALA A 506 -28.24 15.48 8.04
N PHE A 507 -26.96 15.69 8.38
CA PHE A 507 -26.45 15.62 9.75
C PHE A 507 -26.79 16.90 10.52
N ASP A 508 -26.63 16.93 11.84
CA ASP A 508 -26.70 18.14 12.68
C ASP A 508 -27.89 19.07 12.37
N MET A 509 -29.09 18.49 12.24
CA MET A 509 -30.30 19.25 11.93
C MET A 509 -30.80 20.09 13.11
N GLU A 510 -30.43 19.73 14.34
CA GLU A 510 -30.86 20.43 15.56
C GLU A 510 -30.42 21.90 15.55
N GLU A 511 -29.12 22.17 15.33
CA GLU A 511 -28.59 23.53 15.23
C GLU A 511 -29.19 24.27 14.02
N PHE A 512 -29.44 23.53 12.93
CA PHE A 512 -30.00 24.13 11.72
C PHE A 512 -31.43 24.66 11.93
N PHE A 513 -32.28 24.01 12.72
CA PHE A 513 -33.66 24.44 12.94
C PHE A 513 -33.77 25.83 13.59
N ASP A 514 -32.73 26.27 14.29
CA ASP A 514 -32.71 27.56 15.00
C ASP A 514 -32.06 28.67 14.14
N HIS A 515 -31.70 28.38 12.88
CA HIS A 515 -31.07 29.34 11.99
C HIS A 515 -31.98 30.57 11.69
N PRO A 516 -31.51 31.83 11.85
CA PRO A 516 -32.36 33.03 11.76
C PRO A 516 -33.11 33.20 10.44
N LEU A 517 -32.48 32.81 9.33
CA LEU A 517 -33.08 32.86 7.99
C LEU A 517 -34.28 31.91 7.80
N LEU A 518 -34.52 30.94 8.70
CA LEU A 518 -35.69 30.06 8.66
C LEU A 518 -36.96 30.70 9.23
N SER A 519 -36.89 31.92 9.78
CA SER A 519 -38.02 32.66 10.35
C SER A 519 -39.28 32.69 9.47
N THR A 520 -39.13 32.63 8.14
CA THR A 520 -40.25 32.56 7.20
C THR A 520 -41.04 31.25 7.23
N ILE A 521 -40.50 30.16 7.78
CA ILE A 521 -41.14 28.83 7.82
C ILE A 521 -41.23 28.23 9.23
N GLN A 522 -40.56 28.82 10.24
CA GLN A 522 -40.46 28.26 11.59
C GLN A 522 -41.81 28.07 12.31
N GLU A 523 -42.82 28.88 12.00
CA GLU A 523 -44.17 28.78 12.58
C GLU A 523 -45.10 27.87 11.77
N HIS A 524 -44.64 27.35 10.62
CA HIS A 524 -45.47 26.51 9.75
C HIS A 524 -45.71 25.14 10.40
N GLU A 525 -46.96 24.65 10.40
CA GLU A 525 -47.33 23.37 11.02
C GLU A 525 -46.47 22.21 10.51
N TYR A 526 -46.29 22.12 9.19
CA TYR A 526 -45.45 21.10 8.58
C TYR A 526 -43.96 21.20 8.95
N PHE A 527 -43.44 22.41 9.24
CA PHE A 527 -42.07 22.56 9.73
C PHE A 527 -41.92 21.96 11.12
N LEU A 528 -42.90 22.18 12.00
CA LEU A 528 -42.91 21.64 13.36
C LEU A 528 -43.00 20.11 13.34
N GLU A 529 -43.83 19.54 12.47
CA GLU A 529 -43.91 18.09 12.25
C GLU A 529 -42.57 17.50 11.80
N LEU A 530 -41.94 18.12 10.80
CA LEU A 530 -40.62 17.70 10.30
C LEU A 530 -39.52 17.81 11.37
N LYS A 531 -39.56 18.88 12.18
CA LYS A 531 -38.63 19.08 13.31
C LYS A 531 -38.81 17.99 14.37
N GLU A 532 -40.04 17.67 14.74
CA GLU A 532 -40.34 16.59 15.68
C GLU A 532 -39.88 15.23 15.14
N TYR A 533 -40.22 14.92 13.89
CA TYR A 533 -39.80 13.68 13.24
C TYR A 533 -38.27 13.52 13.21
N ALA A 534 -37.54 14.57 12.82
CA ALA A 534 -36.07 14.55 12.78
C ALA A 534 -35.44 14.37 14.18
N THR A 535 -36.09 14.92 15.22
CA THR A 535 -35.63 14.79 16.60
C THR A 535 -35.84 13.38 17.15
N GLN A 536 -36.94 12.72 16.75
CA GLN A 536 -37.27 11.35 17.16
C GLN A 536 -36.49 10.29 16.38
N ASN A 537 -36.15 10.57 15.12
CA ASN A 537 -35.50 9.62 14.20
C ASN A 537 -34.07 10.04 13.88
N LYS A 538 -33.27 10.32 14.93
CA LYS A 538 -31.85 10.63 14.75
C LYS A 538 -31.13 9.43 14.11
N PRO A 539 -30.14 9.67 13.23
CA PRO A 539 -29.31 8.59 12.70
C PRO A 539 -28.75 7.70 13.83
N ILE A 540 -28.83 6.38 13.67
CA ILE A 540 -28.28 5.42 14.63
C ILE A 540 -26.78 5.32 14.36
N GLY A 541 -25.97 5.96 15.21
CA GLY A 541 -24.54 6.14 14.94
C GLY A 541 -24.32 7.09 13.75
N TYR A 542 -23.62 6.62 12.72
CA TYR A 542 -23.33 7.39 11.49
C TYR A 542 -24.13 6.92 10.26
N LYS A 543 -25.09 5.99 10.42
CA LYS A 543 -25.81 5.39 9.28
C LYS A 543 -27.27 5.82 9.25
N ILE A 544 -27.74 6.17 8.05
CA ILE A 544 -29.10 6.62 7.75
C ILE A 544 -29.92 5.38 7.33
N PRO A 545 -31.11 5.12 7.88
CA PRO A 545 -31.98 4.03 7.41
C PRO A 545 -32.19 4.10 5.89
N MET A 546 -31.88 3.02 5.17
CA MET A 546 -32.10 2.96 3.73
C MET A 546 -33.60 2.93 3.45
N GLN A 547 -34.16 4.00 2.87
CA GLN A 547 -35.57 4.10 2.48
C GLN A 547 -35.80 3.69 1.01
N LEU A 548 -37.04 3.35 0.66
CA LEU A 548 -37.41 2.92 -0.69
C LEU A 548 -37.04 3.95 -1.77
N GLU A 549 -37.31 5.23 -1.52
CA GLU A 549 -37.00 6.31 -2.47
C GLU A 549 -35.49 6.41 -2.75
N ILE A 550 -34.66 6.17 -1.73
CA ILE A 550 -33.20 6.18 -1.85
C ILE A 550 -32.74 4.99 -2.69
N LEU A 551 -33.30 3.79 -2.47
CA LEU A 551 -33.03 2.62 -3.31
C LEU A 551 -33.35 2.88 -4.78
N GLU A 552 -34.51 3.48 -5.08
CA GLU A 552 -34.91 3.81 -6.44
C GLU A 552 -33.96 4.80 -7.11
N LYS A 553 -33.61 5.89 -6.40
CA LYS A 553 -32.65 6.87 -6.91
C LYS A 553 -31.27 6.27 -7.10
N LEU A 554 -30.82 5.47 -6.15
CA LEU A 554 -29.53 4.80 -6.19
C LEU A 554 -29.48 3.86 -7.40
N LEU A 555 -30.50 3.02 -7.63
CA LEU A 555 -30.57 2.13 -8.79
C LEU A 555 -30.77 2.86 -10.13
N ALA A 556 -31.35 4.06 -10.13
CA ALA A 556 -31.45 4.89 -11.33
C ALA A 556 -30.10 5.47 -11.78
N LEU A 557 -29.08 5.51 -10.91
CA LEU A 557 -27.75 6.01 -11.30
C LEU A 557 -27.09 5.11 -12.36
N PRO A 558 -26.36 5.69 -13.33
CA PRO A 558 -25.52 4.92 -14.26
C PRO A 558 -24.53 4.00 -13.53
N GLN A 559 -24.24 2.84 -14.11
CA GLN A 559 -23.33 1.86 -13.50
C GLN A 559 -21.93 2.43 -13.19
N SER A 560 -21.47 3.40 -13.97
CA SER A 560 -20.21 4.09 -13.74
C SER A 560 -20.16 4.87 -12.42
N MET A 561 -21.30 5.28 -11.84
CA MET A 561 -21.34 6.12 -10.63
C MET A 561 -21.23 5.35 -9.31
N TYR A 562 -21.16 4.01 -9.35
CA TYR A 562 -21.02 3.19 -8.14
C TYR A 562 -19.58 2.74 -7.87
N THR A 563 -18.57 3.46 -8.36
CA THR A 563 -17.19 2.96 -8.41
C THR A 563 -16.61 2.58 -7.04
N ASP A 564 -17.02 3.26 -5.96
CA ASP A 564 -16.23 3.17 -4.70
C ASP A 564 -17.04 2.69 -3.48
N GLY A 565 -18.30 2.27 -3.64
CA GLY A 565 -19.15 1.79 -2.53
C GLY A 565 -19.46 2.83 -1.43
N THR A 566 -18.82 4.00 -1.43
CA THR A 566 -18.87 5.05 -0.40
C THR A 566 -20.28 5.54 -0.11
N ILE A 567 -21.16 5.60 -1.12
CA ILE A 567 -22.57 5.96 -0.92
C ILE A 567 -23.29 4.94 -0.03
N LEU A 568 -23.05 3.64 -0.22
CA LEU A 568 -23.73 2.59 0.56
C LEU A 568 -23.36 2.66 2.04
N TRP A 569 -22.12 3.05 2.36
CA TRP A 569 -21.65 3.16 3.75
C TRP A 569 -22.41 4.22 4.57
N LYS A 570 -23.00 5.23 3.91
CA LYS A 570 -23.85 6.23 4.56
C LYS A 570 -25.17 5.64 5.06
N TYR A 571 -25.60 4.52 4.48
CA TYR A 571 -26.91 3.95 4.75
C TYR A 571 -26.83 2.64 5.54
N HIS A 572 -27.81 2.44 6.40
CA HIS A 572 -28.09 1.16 7.04
C HIS A 572 -28.99 0.35 6.11
N LEU A 573 -28.44 -0.70 5.52
CA LEU A 573 -29.17 -1.67 4.70
C LEU A 573 -29.82 -2.71 5.62
N TYR A 574 -31.02 -3.15 5.29
CA TYR A 574 -31.74 -4.19 6.01
C TYR A 574 -31.63 -5.53 5.27
N ASP A 575 -31.59 -6.64 6.02
CA ASP A 575 -31.72 -7.96 5.42
C ASP A 575 -33.18 -8.21 5.02
N ASN A 576 -33.39 -9.04 4.01
CA ASN A 576 -34.73 -9.39 3.52
C ASN A 576 -35.56 -10.10 4.60
N VAL A 577 -34.94 -10.85 5.52
CA VAL A 577 -35.66 -11.53 6.62
C VAL A 577 -36.27 -10.53 7.59
N ASP A 578 -35.53 -9.48 7.96
CA ASP A 578 -36.03 -8.42 8.84
C ASP A 578 -37.22 -7.70 8.19
N ILE A 579 -37.13 -7.48 6.87
CA ILE A 579 -38.20 -6.85 6.09
C ILE A 579 -39.43 -7.77 6.01
N GLU A 580 -39.25 -9.07 5.79
CA GLU A 580 -40.34 -10.06 5.79
C GLU A 580 -41.03 -10.18 7.15
N GLU A 581 -40.31 -9.94 8.25
CA GLU A 581 -40.91 -9.81 9.58
C GLU A 581 -41.72 -8.53 9.72
N ALA A 582 -41.16 -7.38 9.33
CA ALA A 582 -41.88 -6.11 9.32
C ALA A 582 -43.15 -6.14 8.43
N MET A 583 -43.11 -6.89 7.33
CA MET A 583 -44.28 -7.16 6.48
C MET A 583 -45.40 -7.90 7.22
N ARG A 584 -45.04 -8.88 8.06
CA ARG A 584 -46.00 -9.64 8.87
C ARG A 584 -46.60 -8.78 9.98
N GLU A 585 -45.82 -7.89 10.57
CA GLU A 585 -46.26 -6.96 11.63
C GLU A 585 -47.11 -5.81 11.09
N HIS A 586 -46.88 -5.40 9.84
CA HIS A 586 -47.58 -4.29 9.20
C HIS A 586 -48.17 -4.68 7.84
N PRO A 587 -49.24 -5.50 7.80
CA PRO A 587 -49.82 -6.00 6.55
C PRO A 587 -50.26 -4.91 5.57
N GLN A 588 -50.62 -3.73 6.06
CA GLN A 588 -50.98 -2.57 5.24
C GLN A 588 -49.82 -2.01 4.41
N LEU A 589 -48.57 -2.39 4.71
CA LEU A 589 -47.36 -1.97 4.01
C LEU A 589 -46.76 -3.07 3.11
N THR A 590 -47.51 -4.15 2.85
CA THR A 590 -47.03 -5.30 2.07
C THR A 590 -46.47 -4.90 0.70
N ASP A 591 -47.17 -4.04 -0.05
CA ASP A 591 -46.72 -3.59 -1.38
C ASP A 591 -45.41 -2.79 -1.31
N TYR A 592 -45.28 -1.93 -0.29
CA TYR A 592 -44.08 -1.12 -0.05
C TYR A 592 -42.85 -2.02 0.21
N TYR A 593 -42.98 -2.97 1.13
CA TYR A 593 -41.87 -3.86 1.48
C TYR A 593 -41.56 -4.90 0.39
N THR A 594 -42.56 -5.36 -0.37
CA THR A 594 -42.33 -6.22 -1.54
C THR A 594 -41.48 -5.50 -2.59
N ARG A 595 -41.80 -4.23 -2.85
CA ARG A 595 -41.00 -3.39 -3.74
C ARG A 595 -39.60 -3.15 -3.16
N TYR A 596 -39.49 -2.93 -1.85
CA TYR A 596 -38.20 -2.78 -1.17
C TYR A 596 -37.31 -4.01 -1.37
N ILE A 597 -37.81 -5.21 -1.07
CA ILE A 597 -37.05 -6.47 -1.22
C ILE A 597 -36.55 -6.63 -2.66
N THR A 598 -37.40 -6.30 -3.65
CA THR A 598 -37.04 -6.36 -5.07
C THR A 598 -35.86 -5.43 -5.36
N LEU A 599 -35.93 -4.17 -4.94
CA LEU A 599 -34.87 -3.19 -5.19
C LEU A 599 -33.61 -3.48 -4.37
N ASN A 600 -33.73 -3.94 -3.13
CA ASN A 600 -32.61 -4.34 -2.30
C ASN A 600 -31.84 -5.50 -2.97
N THR A 601 -32.57 -6.49 -3.49
CA THR A 601 -31.96 -7.61 -4.24
C THR A 601 -31.27 -7.14 -5.52
N GLU A 602 -31.88 -6.21 -6.27
CA GLU A 602 -31.26 -5.60 -7.47
C GLU A 602 -29.99 -4.82 -7.11
N LEU A 603 -30.04 -4.05 -6.02
CA LEU A 603 -28.91 -3.30 -5.49
C LEU A 603 -27.75 -4.23 -5.18
N PHE A 604 -28.00 -5.28 -4.39
CA PHE A 604 -26.96 -6.23 -4.02
C PHE A 604 -26.37 -6.93 -5.25
N ASN A 605 -27.20 -7.36 -6.20
CA ASN A 605 -26.72 -7.92 -7.46
C ASN A 605 -25.82 -6.95 -8.25
N ARG A 606 -26.18 -5.66 -8.33
CA ARG A 606 -25.44 -4.67 -9.12
C ARG A 606 -24.11 -4.28 -8.50
N PHE A 607 -24.05 -4.21 -7.17
CA PHE A 607 -22.86 -3.81 -6.43
C PHE A 607 -21.90 -4.97 -6.18
N PHE A 608 -22.42 -6.13 -5.78
CA PHE A 608 -21.62 -7.26 -5.30
C PHE A 608 -21.37 -8.36 -6.35
N LYS A 609 -21.84 -8.24 -7.60
CA LYS A 609 -21.40 -9.13 -8.69
C LYS A 609 -20.18 -8.60 -9.46
N ARG A 610 -19.54 -7.52 -8.99
CA ARG A 610 -18.37 -6.94 -9.68
C ARG A 610 -17.13 -7.79 -9.46
N TYR A 611 -16.32 -8.00 -10.49
CA TYR A 611 -15.06 -8.75 -10.37
C TYR A 611 -13.98 -8.03 -9.55
N ASN A 612 -14.14 -6.72 -9.26
CA ASN A 612 -13.17 -5.90 -8.50
C ASN A 612 -13.54 -5.74 -7.01
N LEU A 613 -14.27 -6.68 -6.40
CA LEU A 613 -14.70 -6.61 -4.99
C LEU A 613 -13.57 -6.79 -3.97
N ILE A 614 -12.35 -7.08 -4.42
CA ILE A 614 -11.23 -7.51 -3.58
C ILE A 614 -10.78 -6.41 -2.61
N ASP A 615 -11.15 -5.14 -2.83
CA ASP A 615 -10.70 -3.98 -2.05
C ASP A 615 -11.75 -3.42 -1.07
N MET A 616 -12.90 -4.09 -0.87
CA MET A 616 -13.92 -3.66 0.10
C MET A 616 -14.30 -4.76 1.09
N ASP A 617 -14.21 -4.44 2.39
CA ASP A 617 -14.66 -5.31 3.46
C ASP A 617 -16.19 -5.26 3.59
N TYR A 618 -16.85 -6.33 3.15
CA TYR A 618 -18.30 -6.48 3.25
C TYR A 618 -18.72 -7.50 4.29
N THR A 619 -17.85 -7.82 5.25
CA THR A 619 -18.17 -8.68 6.39
C THR A 619 -19.50 -8.31 7.08
N PRO A 620 -19.90 -7.01 7.21
CA PRO A 620 -21.21 -6.67 7.79
C PRO A 620 -22.43 -7.23 7.03
N TYR A 621 -22.27 -7.59 5.76
CA TYR A 621 -23.35 -8.07 4.88
C TYR A 621 -23.17 -9.54 4.47
N GLU A 622 -22.15 -10.23 5.00
CA GLU A 622 -21.77 -11.58 4.52
C GLU A 622 -22.89 -12.61 4.68
N GLU A 623 -23.75 -12.42 5.70
CA GLU A 623 -24.85 -13.30 6.05
C GLU A 623 -26.21 -12.84 5.49
N TYR A 624 -26.27 -11.71 4.80
CA TYR A 624 -27.53 -11.18 4.28
C TYR A 624 -28.10 -12.13 3.24
N HIS A 625 -29.41 -12.39 3.30
CA HIS A 625 -30.10 -13.29 2.39
C HIS A 625 -30.07 -12.77 0.94
N CYS A 626 -30.00 -11.45 0.75
CA CYS A 626 -29.90 -10.80 -0.56
C CYS A 626 -28.47 -10.80 -1.16
N MET A 627 -27.43 -11.18 -0.39
CA MET A 627 -26.05 -11.19 -0.87
C MET A 627 -25.86 -12.20 -2.01
N PRO A 628 -25.29 -11.87 -3.18
CA PRO A 628 -25.10 -12.85 -4.25
C PRO A 628 -24.15 -13.99 -3.85
N ILE A 629 -24.46 -15.24 -4.23
CA ILE A 629 -23.60 -16.40 -3.92
C ILE A 629 -22.20 -16.23 -4.52
N GLU A 630 -22.10 -15.69 -5.73
CA GLU A 630 -20.83 -15.39 -6.41
C GLU A 630 -19.94 -14.46 -5.58
N ALA A 631 -20.54 -13.45 -4.95
CA ALA A 631 -19.84 -12.49 -4.10
C ALA A 631 -19.22 -13.20 -2.89
N SER A 632 -19.99 -14.08 -2.23
CA SER A 632 -19.51 -14.88 -1.11
C SER A 632 -18.35 -15.82 -1.52
N ILE A 633 -18.40 -16.38 -2.74
CA ILE A 633 -17.29 -17.22 -3.27
C ILE A 633 -16.03 -16.37 -3.50
N ILE A 634 -16.16 -15.20 -4.13
CA ILE A 634 -15.03 -14.29 -4.39
C ILE A 634 -14.38 -13.84 -3.07
N MET A 635 -15.18 -13.58 -2.03
CA MET A 635 -14.69 -13.16 -0.71
C MET A 635 -13.78 -14.17 0.00
N LEU A 636 -13.84 -15.45 -0.36
CA LEU A 636 -12.90 -16.45 0.18
C LEU A 636 -11.44 -16.01 -0.04
N LYS A 637 -11.14 -15.38 -1.18
CA LYS A 637 -9.79 -14.82 -1.47
C LYS A 637 -9.44 -13.67 -0.52
N TYR A 638 -10.37 -12.77 -0.25
CA TYR A 638 -10.15 -11.67 0.69
C TYR A 638 -9.78 -12.21 2.08
N TYR A 639 -10.55 -13.19 2.58
CA TYR A 639 -10.27 -13.80 3.88
C TYR A 639 -8.92 -14.54 3.91
N MET A 640 -8.56 -15.25 2.84
CA MET A 640 -7.24 -15.88 2.72
C MET A 640 -6.11 -14.84 2.71
N ARG A 641 -6.30 -13.69 2.06
CA ARG A 641 -5.32 -12.59 2.06
C ARG A 641 -5.12 -11.99 3.46
N MET A 642 -6.20 -11.84 4.23
CA MET A 642 -6.12 -11.32 5.61
C MET A 642 -5.34 -12.25 6.55
N ALA A 643 -5.20 -13.53 6.20
CA ALA A 643 -4.38 -14.47 6.95
C ALA A 643 -2.86 -14.26 6.78
N ASP A 644 -2.43 -13.38 5.85
CA ASP A 644 -1.03 -12.96 5.65
C ASP A 644 -0.60 -11.82 6.61
N ILE A 645 -1.50 -11.33 7.48
CA ILE A 645 -1.21 -10.25 8.43
C ILE A 645 -0.40 -10.82 9.63
N PRO A 646 0.70 -10.18 10.06
CA PRO A 646 1.66 -10.72 11.05
C PRO A 646 1.10 -11.13 12.43
N SER A 647 -0.16 -10.81 12.74
CA SER A 647 -0.81 -11.08 14.03
C SER A 647 -1.63 -12.37 14.08
N GLY A 648 -1.82 -13.10 12.98
CA GLY A 648 -2.59 -14.35 12.98
C GLY A 648 -1.95 -15.45 12.15
N SER A 649 -1.74 -16.63 12.75
CA SER A 649 -1.38 -17.83 11.99
C SER A 649 -2.56 -18.24 11.10
N VAL A 650 -2.28 -18.58 9.83
CA VAL A 650 -3.25 -19.15 8.87
C VAL A 650 -4.06 -20.30 9.49
N ALA A 651 -3.46 -21.09 10.37
CA ALA A 651 -4.14 -22.18 11.07
C ALA A 651 -5.33 -21.71 11.92
N TYR A 652 -5.33 -20.48 12.43
CA TYR A 652 -6.46 -19.92 13.18
C TYR A 652 -7.59 -19.40 12.29
N PHE A 653 -7.28 -19.01 11.05
CA PHE A 653 -8.27 -18.48 10.10
C PHE A 653 -9.00 -19.58 9.33
N ILE A 654 -8.35 -20.72 9.09
CA ILE A 654 -8.93 -21.82 8.31
C ILE A 654 -10.26 -22.35 8.87
N PRO A 655 -10.44 -22.55 10.19
CA PRO A 655 -11.73 -22.96 10.74
C PRO A 655 -12.87 -21.98 10.40
N GLN A 656 -12.62 -20.67 10.45
CA GLN A 656 -13.62 -19.66 10.09
C GLN A 656 -13.90 -19.65 8.59
N LEU A 657 -12.87 -19.89 7.78
CA LEU A 657 -12.98 -19.99 6.33
C LEU A 657 -13.82 -21.20 5.90
N ILE A 658 -13.66 -22.33 6.59
CA ILE A 658 -14.48 -23.53 6.40
C ILE A 658 -15.94 -23.28 6.76
N GLN A 659 -16.20 -22.62 7.89
CA GLN A 659 -17.57 -22.27 8.27
C GLN A 659 -18.25 -21.42 7.19
N ARG A 660 -17.52 -20.49 6.57
CA ARG A 660 -18.02 -19.69 5.44
C ARG A 660 -18.24 -20.55 4.20
N MET A 661 -17.31 -21.43 3.89
CA MET A 661 -17.44 -22.39 2.79
C MET A 661 -18.66 -23.31 2.95
N ASP A 662 -18.93 -23.79 4.15
CA ASP A 662 -20.11 -24.63 4.45
C ASP A 662 -21.42 -23.85 4.26
N LYS A 663 -21.48 -22.58 4.69
CA LYS A 663 -22.63 -21.71 4.43
C LYS A 663 -22.83 -21.48 2.93
N ILE A 664 -21.76 -21.26 2.17
CA ILE A 664 -21.83 -21.13 0.70
C ILE A 664 -22.37 -22.41 0.08
N LYS A 665 -21.85 -23.58 0.48
CA LYS A 665 -22.35 -24.87 0.02
C LYS A 665 -23.83 -25.03 0.33
N GLU A 666 -24.25 -24.78 1.56
CA GLU A 666 -25.66 -24.88 1.94
C GLU A 666 -26.55 -24.04 1.03
N ARG A 667 -26.14 -22.82 0.71
CA ARG A 667 -26.85 -21.93 -0.23
C ARG A 667 -26.89 -22.50 -1.65
N ILE A 668 -25.79 -23.06 -2.15
CA ILE A 668 -25.74 -23.72 -3.47
C ILE A 668 -26.69 -24.93 -3.50
N HIS A 669 -26.73 -25.76 -2.45
CA HIS A 669 -27.59 -26.96 -2.38
C HIS A 669 -29.09 -26.65 -2.36
N ARG A 670 -29.48 -25.42 -1.96
CA ARG A 670 -30.88 -24.96 -2.03
C ARG A 670 -31.30 -24.58 -3.45
N LEU A 671 -30.37 -24.40 -4.38
CA LEU A 671 -30.65 -24.10 -5.79
C LEU A 671 -31.00 -25.37 -6.57
N ALA A 672 -31.65 -25.21 -7.72
CA ALA A 672 -31.96 -26.31 -8.63
C ALA A 672 -31.54 -25.98 -10.07
N GLY A 673 -31.35 -27.02 -10.89
CA GLY A 673 -31.12 -26.89 -12.33
C GLY A 673 -29.81 -26.21 -12.72
N GLU A 674 -29.89 -25.27 -13.66
CA GLU A 674 -28.73 -24.58 -14.24
C GLU A 674 -27.99 -23.70 -13.20
N GLU A 675 -28.71 -23.04 -12.30
CA GLU A 675 -28.10 -22.18 -11.27
C GLU A 675 -27.24 -22.97 -10.29
N HIS A 676 -27.73 -24.14 -9.82
CA HIS A 676 -26.94 -25.04 -8.99
C HIS A 676 -25.64 -25.44 -9.69
N THR A 677 -25.73 -25.87 -10.96
CA THR A 677 -24.58 -26.32 -11.74
C THR A 677 -23.57 -25.21 -11.96
N HIS A 678 -24.04 -23.99 -12.25
CA HIS A 678 -23.21 -22.81 -12.42
C HIS A 678 -22.43 -22.48 -11.14
N TYR A 679 -23.11 -22.27 -10.01
CA TYR A 679 -22.43 -21.86 -8.77
C TYR A 679 -21.57 -22.98 -8.17
N GLN A 680 -21.93 -24.24 -8.35
CA GLN A 680 -21.06 -25.36 -7.96
C GLN A 680 -19.75 -25.34 -8.75
N THR A 681 -19.80 -25.01 -10.04
CA THR A 681 -18.60 -24.88 -10.88
C THR A 681 -17.74 -23.70 -10.46
N VAL A 682 -18.36 -22.53 -10.22
CA VAL A 682 -17.67 -21.32 -9.73
C VAL A 682 -17.00 -21.59 -8.38
N TYR A 683 -17.70 -22.25 -7.45
CA TYR A 683 -17.16 -22.64 -6.15
C TYR A 683 -15.97 -23.57 -6.27
N ASN A 684 -16.09 -24.66 -7.05
CA ASN A 684 -15.01 -25.64 -7.22
C ASN A 684 -13.77 -25.08 -7.93
N ASN A 685 -13.93 -24.03 -8.74
CA ASN A 685 -12.82 -23.37 -9.44
C ASN A 685 -12.13 -22.28 -8.61
N ASN A 686 -12.66 -21.93 -7.43
CA ASN A 686 -12.05 -20.95 -6.56
C ASN A 686 -10.77 -21.51 -5.91
N GLU A 687 -9.68 -20.76 -5.97
CA GLU A 687 -8.35 -21.19 -5.55
C GLU A 687 -8.29 -21.54 -4.06
N VAL A 688 -9.04 -20.84 -3.21
CA VAL A 688 -9.13 -21.13 -1.78
C VAL A 688 -9.83 -22.47 -1.54
N VAL A 689 -10.90 -22.75 -2.29
CA VAL A 689 -11.58 -24.05 -2.25
C VAL A 689 -10.65 -25.16 -2.71
N GLN A 690 -9.86 -24.93 -3.77
CA GLN A 690 -8.87 -25.90 -4.23
C GLN A 690 -7.84 -26.21 -3.14
N ILE A 691 -7.28 -25.19 -2.48
CA ILE A 691 -6.30 -25.32 -1.39
C ILE A 691 -6.84 -26.18 -0.24
N LEU A 692 -8.12 -26.01 0.11
CA LEU A 692 -8.71 -26.62 1.31
C LEU A 692 -9.38 -27.98 1.05
N GLU A 693 -9.94 -28.22 -0.14
CA GLU A 693 -10.78 -29.40 -0.41
C GLU A 693 -10.24 -30.33 -1.50
N GLN A 694 -9.61 -29.79 -2.54
CA GLN A 694 -9.17 -30.60 -3.69
C GLN A 694 -7.75 -31.11 -3.52
N TYR A 695 -6.89 -30.31 -2.89
CA TYR A 695 -5.55 -30.72 -2.46
C TYR A 695 -5.56 -31.36 -1.05
N PHE A 696 -6.67 -32.03 -0.67
CA PHE A 696 -6.84 -32.81 0.57
C PHE A 696 -6.60 -34.30 0.38
#